data_AF-A0AA37JGP3-F1
#
_entry.id   AF-A0AA37JGP3-F1
#
_cell.length_a   1.000
_cell.length_b   1.000
_cell.length_c   1.000
_cell.angle_alpha   90.00
_cell.angle_beta   90.00
_cell.angle_gamma   90.00
#
_symmetry.space_group_name_H-M   'P 1'
#
loop_
_entity.id
_entity.type
_entity.pdbx_description
1 polymer ?
#
loop_
_entity_poly.entity_id
_entity_poly.type
_entity_poly.pdbx_seq_one_letter_code
_entity_poly.pdbx_strand_id
1 'polypeptide(L)'
;MTEERQVIEFVRRFHQTCLEQQDVEQIGQMLSDDIEWTGAGIYNRIKGRENVLNAYAANQNSDLHEYQILNADYTASALAGHIYSFSGSCYVRCRRKQQEDGERVVRVSGICRFEDGAGYMMRLHHSLPNRAWESDLQHMTQEEVWALRSLVGLQSKELEEKNSNLDALIQNIPGGVICCRDDADLELIFYSDGFLKMFGYTRDEMETIFENKFSRMIVPEDLKSTRLEVIRQMKNGNTKEIEYRVICRDGNYLVIQDKGQLVMRDGQPVFYCILIDITERRKADEELKMSLERYQIILNQATDIIFEWDIKSDTLTCSPNWVKKFGYQAVSDHISEKILKRGNLHSDDEKVFIQMQKEVLLGSPYGENEIRLAAKDGRYIWCRVRYTLQTDQEKRPVRAIGLIADIDREKREKERLLELAEQDSLTGLYNRGAVQTLIQRYVVKARPSDRCVLMILDVDNFKKVNDIYGHLSGDAMLVDIADMLRRLFPENAVLARVGGDEFAVLLYHVKTMEEAAEKADQILKSFRSILKQQNDMISCSIGISTAPENGDNFASIYKNADAALYQAKRQGKNRYAFYAETLEDVIQPESQTDVAEAAVMDQKLADQNLTGYVLDILSRSHSMEKSINQLLEIVGRQVDVSRVYIFEDDEDGSISSNTFEWCKEGIQPEKENLQSIDMDSLDHYYDNFSEEGIFFCRDVSTLLTHQRMLLESQGIKSVLQCRIMDQGKPRGFIGFDECTENRYWTGSQIRLLQTISRILGIFLMKERAQERLCRAMNGFSAALEEQRDWFYILDMETCEFLYTSKKVQERDPQAVNGGVCYRAFFGADRMCEGCPMLLLDSVRTSASSLVWNRNMNCYVHTRAQSVLWPGGKEACMISCRIVEGLEKQREGLERN
;
A
#
# COMPACT_ATOMS: atom_id res chain seq x y z
N MET A 1 32.04 3.66 -83.26
CA MET A 1 31.16 2.69 -83.95
C MET A 1 29.89 2.58 -83.12
N THR A 2 28.70 2.46 -83.73
CA THR A 2 27.47 2.16 -82.96
C THR A 2 27.63 0.85 -82.21
N GLU A 3 27.05 0.70 -81.02
CA GLU A 3 27.13 -0.54 -80.22
C GLU A 3 26.69 -1.77 -81.04
N GLU A 4 25.66 -1.62 -81.87
CA GLU A 4 25.20 -2.66 -82.80
C GLU A 4 26.30 -3.10 -83.80
N ARG A 5 27.18 -2.19 -84.20
CA ARG A 5 28.31 -2.50 -85.08
C ARG A 5 29.41 -3.28 -84.34
N GLN A 6 29.62 -3.02 -83.06
CA GLN A 6 30.51 -3.82 -82.20
C GLN A 6 29.95 -5.23 -81.98
N VAL A 7 28.63 -5.36 -81.82
CA VAL A 7 27.94 -6.64 -81.73
C VAL A 7 28.11 -7.44 -83.02
N ILE A 8 27.88 -6.83 -84.19
CA ILE A 8 28.08 -7.50 -85.49
C ILE A 8 29.53 -7.97 -85.66
N GLU A 9 30.50 -7.17 -85.23
CA GLU A 9 31.92 -7.52 -85.31
C GLU A 9 32.30 -8.67 -84.37
N PHE A 10 31.74 -8.70 -83.16
CA PHE A 10 31.85 -9.83 -82.24
C PHE A 10 31.26 -11.12 -82.84
N VAL A 11 30.06 -11.05 -83.44
CA VAL A 11 29.41 -12.21 -84.07
C VAL A 11 30.22 -12.73 -85.25
N ARG A 12 30.80 -11.83 -86.07
CA ARG A 12 31.71 -12.22 -87.16
C ARG A 12 32.94 -12.94 -86.64
N ARG A 13 33.60 -12.36 -85.62
CA ARG A 13 34.77 -12.97 -84.98
C ARG A 13 34.43 -14.34 -84.41
N PHE A 14 33.29 -14.47 -83.74
CA PHE A 14 32.83 -15.75 -83.20
C PHE A 14 32.70 -16.84 -84.28
N HIS A 15 32.05 -16.54 -85.40
CA HIS A 15 31.89 -17.51 -86.50
C HIS A 15 33.21 -17.83 -87.19
N GLN A 16 34.09 -16.84 -87.35
CA GLN A 16 35.43 -17.05 -87.89
C GLN A 16 36.24 -17.99 -87.01
N THR A 17 36.21 -17.79 -85.69
CA THR A 17 36.86 -18.68 -84.73
C THR A 17 36.25 -20.09 -84.76
N CYS A 18 34.91 -20.20 -84.85
CA CYS A 18 34.23 -21.50 -84.92
C CYS A 18 34.51 -22.30 -86.20
N LEU A 19 34.51 -21.64 -87.36
CA LEU A 19 34.52 -22.32 -88.66
C LEU A 19 35.92 -22.39 -89.29
N GLU A 20 36.67 -21.29 -89.29
CA GLU A 20 37.96 -21.21 -89.98
C GLU A 20 39.13 -21.57 -89.06
N GLN A 21 39.17 -21.01 -87.85
CA GLN A 21 40.29 -21.23 -86.91
C GLN A 21 40.12 -22.53 -86.12
N GLN A 22 38.86 -22.89 -85.86
CA GLN A 22 38.45 -24.00 -85.01
C GLN A 22 39.11 -23.97 -83.62
N ASP A 23 39.44 -22.80 -83.07
CA ASP A 23 40.11 -22.69 -81.76
C ASP A 23 39.09 -22.87 -80.62
N VAL A 24 39.03 -24.07 -80.05
CA VAL A 24 38.08 -24.43 -78.97
C VAL A 24 38.31 -23.59 -77.70
N GLU A 25 39.56 -23.23 -77.40
CA GLU A 25 39.88 -22.43 -76.21
C GLU A 25 39.34 -21.00 -76.38
N GLN A 26 39.58 -20.40 -77.55
CA GLN A 26 39.08 -19.06 -77.87
C GLN A 26 37.54 -19.02 -77.97
N ILE A 27 36.91 -20.06 -78.54
CA ILE A 27 35.44 -20.21 -78.53
C ILE A 27 34.95 -20.21 -77.07
N GLY A 28 35.60 -20.96 -76.19
CA GLY A 28 35.24 -21.06 -74.78
C GLY A 28 35.24 -19.71 -74.05
N GLN A 29 36.14 -18.79 -74.41
CA GLN A 29 36.17 -17.43 -73.83
C GLN A 29 35.03 -16.53 -74.32
N MET A 30 34.43 -16.85 -75.47
CA MET A 30 33.36 -16.08 -76.08
C MET A 30 31.95 -16.59 -75.73
N LEU A 31 31.83 -17.65 -74.93
CA LEU A 31 30.54 -18.24 -74.52
C LEU A 31 30.17 -17.83 -73.09
N SER A 32 28.88 -17.60 -72.84
CA SER A 32 28.32 -17.52 -71.49
C SER A 32 28.20 -18.93 -70.88
N ASP A 33 28.26 -19.04 -69.55
CA ASP A 33 28.19 -20.34 -68.85
C ASP A 33 26.86 -21.06 -69.09
N ASP A 34 25.78 -20.30 -69.31
CA ASP A 34 24.41 -20.74 -69.57
C ASP A 34 24.03 -20.84 -71.07
N ILE A 35 25.02 -20.84 -71.98
CA ILE A 35 24.79 -20.90 -73.43
C ILE A 35 23.83 -22.02 -73.85
N GLU A 36 22.86 -21.69 -74.70
CA GLU A 36 22.05 -22.68 -75.42
C GLU A 36 22.36 -22.63 -76.92
N TRP A 37 22.72 -23.78 -77.49
CA TRP A 37 22.94 -23.95 -78.93
C TRP A 37 21.92 -24.92 -79.54
N THR A 38 21.27 -24.50 -80.62
CA THR A 38 20.40 -25.32 -81.45
C THR A 38 20.97 -25.37 -82.89
N GLY A 39 21.21 -26.56 -83.44
CA GLY A 39 21.84 -26.74 -84.75
C GLY A 39 21.05 -27.64 -85.72
N ALA A 40 21.38 -27.59 -87.01
CA ALA A 40 20.72 -28.34 -88.09
C ALA A 40 21.15 -29.83 -88.23
N GLY A 41 21.75 -30.41 -87.19
CA GLY A 41 22.26 -31.79 -87.17
C GLY A 41 21.52 -32.70 -86.18
N ILE A 42 22.01 -33.92 -85.97
CA ILE A 42 21.38 -34.98 -85.13
C ILE A 42 21.22 -34.56 -83.65
N TYR A 43 21.88 -33.48 -83.22
CA TYR A 43 21.79 -32.93 -81.87
C TYR A 43 20.78 -31.77 -81.82
N ASN A 44 19.56 -32.05 -81.35
CA ASN A 44 18.43 -31.12 -81.42
C ASN A 44 18.47 -29.94 -80.43
N ARG A 45 19.32 -29.94 -79.39
CA ARG A 45 19.58 -28.80 -78.49
C ARG A 45 20.72 -29.13 -77.53
N ILE A 46 21.69 -28.24 -77.38
CA ILE A 46 22.82 -28.37 -76.45
C ILE A 46 22.74 -27.20 -75.47
N LYS A 47 22.92 -27.46 -74.17
CA LYS A 47 22.92 -26.44 -73.13
C LYS A 47 24.17 -26.53 -72.28
N GLY A 48 24.67 -25.38 -71.84
CA GLY A 48 25.83 -25.25 -70.97
C GLY A 48 27.13 -25.21 -71.76
N ARG A 49 28.04 -24.33 -71.31
CA ARG A 49 29.32 -24.03 -71.97
C ARG A 49 30.16 -25.27 -72.25
N GLU A 50 30.31 -26.16 -71.28
CA GLU A 50 31.12 -27.37 -71.40
C GLU A 50 30.57 -28.32 -72.49
N ASN A 51 29.25 -28.49 -72.56
CA ASN A 51 28.61 -29.34 -73.57
C ASN A 51 28.73 -28.77 -74.98
N VAL A 52 28.64 -27.44 -75.12
CA VAL A 52 28.85 -26.77 -76.40
C VAL A 52 30.30 -26.91 -76.85
N LEU A 53 31.26 -26.73 -75.95
CA LEU A 53 32.68 -26.93 -76.25
C LEU A 53 33.01 -28.38 -76.64
N ASN A 54 32.43 -29.35 -75.93
CA ASN A 54 32.57 -30.77 -76.27
C ASN A 54 32.04 -31.07 -77.68
N ALA A 55 30.95 -30.42 -78.10
CA ALA A 55 30.41 -30.59 -79.44
C ALA A 55 31.30 -29.97 -80.54
N TYR A 56 31.97 -28.84 -80.26
CA TYR A 56 32.97 -28.27 -81.18
C TYR A 56 34.23 -29.15 -81.26
N ALA A 57 34.73 -29.64 -80.12
CA ALA A 57 35.88 -30.55 -80.05
C ALA A 57 35.59 -31.90 -80.77
N ALA A 58 34.37 -32.42 -80.66
CA ALA A 58 33.97 -33.64 -81.36
C ALA A 58 33.99 -33.47 -82.90
N ASN A 59 33.70 -32.28 -83.41
CA ASN A 59 33.74 -31.99 -84.85
C ASN A 59 35.17 -31.80 -85.38
N GLN A 60 36.11 -31.32 -84.57
CA GLN A 60 37.53 -31.22 -84.95
C GLN A 60 38.17 -32.58 -85.26
N ASN A 61 37.75 -33.66 -84.59
CA ASN A 61 38.27 -35.01 -84.82
C ASN A 61 37.79 -35.63 -86.15
N SER A 62 36.95 -34.94 -86.93
CA SER A 62 36.59 -35.34 -88.28
C SER A 62 37.48 -34.63 -89.30
N ASP A 63 38.64 -35.23 -89.61
CA ASP A 63 39.72 -34.76 -90.51
C ASP A 63 39.32 -34.48 -91.99
N LEU A 64 38.03 -34.34 -92.26
CA LEU A 64 37.40 -34.46 -93.56
C LEU A 64 36.90 -33.13 -94.17
N HIS A 65 36.89 -32.01 -93.43
CA HIS A 65 36.27 -30.76 -93.90
C HIS A 65 37.07 -29.50 -93.52
N GLU A 66 37.54 -28.74 -94.52
CA GLU A 66 37.98 -27.35 -94.34
C GLU A 66 36.81 -26.40 -94.62
N TYR A 67 36.54 -25.46 -93.71
CA TYR A 67 35.48 -24.45 -93.88
C TYR A 67 36.09 -23.08 -94.12
N GLN A 68 35.59 -22.37 -95.13
CA GLN A 68 35.97 -20.99 -95.43
C GLN A 68 34.71 -20.13 -95.50
N ILE A 69 34.68 -19.00 -94.78
CA ILE A 69 33.59 -18.03 -94.84
C ILE A 69 33.80 -17.16 -96.08
N LEU A 70 32.88 -17.22 -97.03
CA LEU A 70 32.91 -16.40 -98.26
C LEU A 70 32.31 -15.02 -98.04
N ASN A 71 31.19 -14.96 -97.32
CA ASN A 71 30.50 -13.72 -96.96
C ASN A 71 29.67 -13.95 -95.68
N ALA A 72 29.48 -12.92 -94.87
CA ALA A 72 28.66 -12.96 -93.67
C ALA A 72 27.92 -11.63 -93.46
N ASP A 73 26.60 -11.69 -93.66
CA ASP A 73 25.68 -10.58 -93.51
C ASP A 73 24.87 -10.77 -92.23
N TYR A 74 25.16 -9.96 -91.21
CA TYR A 74 24.47 -9.96 -89.92
C TYR A 74 23.84 -8.62 -89.62
N THR A 75 22.68 -8.66 -88.99
CA THR A 75 22.02 -7.52 -88.34
C THR A 75 21.97 -7.77 -86.84
N ALA A 76 22.06 -6.70 -86.05
CA ALA A 76 21.94 -6.74 -84.61
C ALA A 76 20.94 -5.67 -84.13
N SER A 77 20.29 -5.92 -83.00
CA SER A 77 19.36 -4.98 -82.37
C SER A 77 19.44 -5.11 -80.84
N ALA A 78 19.41 -3.99 -80.13
CA ALA A 78 19.40 -3.97 -78.68
C ALA A 78 18.06 -4.51 -78.12
N LEU A 79 18.14 -5.40 -77.12
CA LEU A 79 16.96 -5.94 -76.43
C LEU A 79 16.68 -5.20 -75.13
N ALA A 80 17.67 -5.15 -74.23
CA ALA A 80 17.63 -4.42 -72.96
C ALA A 80 19.04 -4.33 -72.35
N GLY A 81 19.44 -3.13 -71.91
CA GLY A 81 20.77 -2.89 -71.33
C GLY A 81 21.90 -3.40 -72.23
N HIS A 82 22.69 -4.31 -71.71
CA HIS A 82 23.86 -4.91 -72.34
C HIS A 82 23.56 -6.15 -73.23
N ILE A 83 22.29 -6.45 -73.50
CA ILE A 83 21.86 -7.67 -74.23
C ILE A 83 21.36 -7.31 -75.63
N TYR A 84 21.87 -8.02 -76.64
CA TYR A 84 21.59 -7.80 -78.05
C TYR A 84 21.16 -9.11 -78.74
N SER A 85 20.15 -9.01 -79.60
CA SER A 85 19.81 -10.07 -80.55
C SER A 85 20.53 -9.85 -81.87
N PHE A 86 20.96 -10.92 -82.53
CA PHE A 86 21.48 -10.85 -83.90
C PHE A 86 20.84 -11.91 -84.79
N SER A 87 20.80 -11.62 -86.09
CA SER A 87 20.34 -12.55 -87.12
C SER A 87 21.05 -12.30 -88.43
N GLY A 88 21.21 -13.32 -89.26
CA GLY A 88 21.87 -13.16 -90.56
C GLY A 88 22.14 -14.46 -91.28
N SER A 89 22.98 -14.38 -92.30
CA SER A 89 23.40 -15.53 -93.09
C SER A 89 24.91 -15.52 -93.29
N CYS A 90 25.51 -16.69 -93.10
CA CYS A 90 26.91 -16.96 -93.32
C CYS A 90 27.05 -17.91 -94.52
N TYR A 91 27.76 -17.47 -95.55
CA TYR A 91 28.08 -18.27 -96.73
C TYR A 91 29.39 -18.99 -96.47
N VAL A 92 29.34 -20.31 -96.43
CA VAL A 92 30.48 -21.16 -96.05
C VAL A 92 30.78 -22.11 -97.21
N ARG A 93 32.02 -22.10 -97.68
CA ARG A 93 32.53 -23.13 -98.59
C ARG A 93 33.10 -24.26 -97.74
N CYS A 94 32.68 -25.48 -98.03
CA CYS A 94 33.20 -26.67 -97.38
C CYS A 94 34.01 -27.50 -98.39
N ARG A 95 35.30 -27.70 -98.10
CA ARG A 95 36.22 -28.54 -98.88
C ARG A 95 36.33 -29.92 -98.25
N ARG A 96 35.89 -30.95 -98.97
CA ARG A 96 36.23 -32.35 -98.67
C ARG A 96 37.49 -32.72 -99.41
N LYS A 97 38.44 -33.37 -98.73
CA LYS A 97 39.74 -33.78 -99.32
C LYS A 97 39.65 -34.68 -100.58
N GLN A 98 38.47 -35.20 -100.98
CA GLN A 98 38.30 -36.06 -102.16
C GLN A 98 36.98 -35.90 -102.98
N GLN A 99 36.26 -34.76 -102.90
CA GLN A 99 35.07 -34.51 -103.76
C GLN A 99 34.78 -33.00 -103.94
N GLU A 100 34.10 -32.61 -105.02
CA GLU A 100 33.85 -31.21 -105.45
C GLU A 100 33.28 -30.28 -104.36
N ASP A 101 33.68 -28.99 -104.46
CA ASP A 101 33.32 -27.87 -103.58
C ASP A 101 31.79 -27.72 -103.43
N GLY A 102 31.31 -27.78 -102.20
CA GLY A 102 29.92 -27.44 -101.87
C GLY A 102 29.85 -26.11 -101.14
N GLU A 103 29.32 -25.07 -101.79
CA GLU A 103 28.93 -23.84 -101.10
C GLU A 103 27.61 -24.06 -100.35
N ARG A 104 27.60 -23.70 -99.07
CA ARG A 104 26.40 -23.78 -98.21
C ARG A 104 26.14 -22.43 -97.58
N VAL A 105 24.87 -22.05 -97.59
CA VAL A 105 24.40 -20.92 -96.77
C VAL A 105 23.98 -21.50 -95.42
N VAL A 106 24.42 -20.89 -94.33
CA VAL A 106 23.98 -21.20 -92.97
C VAL A 106 23.28 -19.96 -92.44
N ARG A 107 22.00 -20.10 -92.09
CA ARG A 107 21.26 -19.03 -91.41
C ARG A 107 21.61 -19.08 -89.93
N VAL A 108 21.84 -17.91 -89.34
CA VAL A 108 22.22 -17.78 -87.95
C VAL A 108 21.31 -16.79 -87.24
N SER A 109 20.85 -17.14 -86.05
CA SER A 109 20.24 -16.20 -85.10
C SER A 109 20.73 -16.48 -83.68
N GLY A 110 20.73 -15.47 -82.82
CA GLY A 110 21.21 -15.64 -81.47
C GLY A 110 21.10 -14.41 -80.59
N ILE A 111 21.52 -14.58 -79.34
CA ILE A 111 21.55 -13.54 -78.30
C ILE A 111 22.96 -13.51 -77.72
N CYS A 112 23.48 -12.30 -77.54
CA CYS A 112 24.76 -12.05 -76.90
C CYS A 112 24.64 -10.92 -75.87
N ARG A 113 25.56 -10.91 -74.92
CA ARG A 113 25.65 -9.92 -73.83
C ARG A 113 27.02 -9.28 -73.83
N PHE A 114 27.08 -7.97 -73.57
CA PHE A 114 28.31 -7.18 -73.52
C PHE A 114 28.51 -6.54 -72.15
N GLU A 115 29.41 -7.08 -71.34
CA GLU A 115 29.75 -6.54 -70.01
C GLU A 115 31.22 -6.08 -70.01
N ASP A 116 31.50 -4.88 -69.51
CA ASP A 116 32.87 -4.33 -69.34
C ASP A 116 33.76 -4.42 -70.59
N GLY A 117 33.17 -4.27 -71.78
CA GLY A 117 33.87 -4.32 -73.07
C GLY A 117 34.12 -5.73 -73.63
N ALA A 118 33.68 -6.79 -72.93
CA ALA A 118 33.75 -8.18 -73.37
C ALA A 118 32.36 -8.69 -73.83
N GLY A 119 32.32 -9.40 -74.96
CA GLY A 119 31.10 -10.00 -75.51
C GLY A 119 31.01 -11.49 -75.20
N TYR A 120 29.82 -11.95 -74.80
CA TYR A 120 29.53 -13.35 -74.48
C TYR A 120 28.29 -13.82 -75.26
N MET A 121 28.41 -14.95 -75.96
CA MET A 121 27.31 -15.62 -76.64
C MET A 121 26.43 -16.33 -75.62
N MET A 122 25.14 -16.01 -75.59
CA MET A 122 24.16 -16.61 -74.67
C MET A 122 23.23 -17.60 -75.36
N ARG A 123 22.90 -17.35 -76.63
CA ARG A 123 22.07 -18.26 -77.42
C ARG A 123 22.52 -18.27 -78.86
N LEU A 124 22.59 -19.45 -79.47
CA LEU A 124 23.00 -19.61 -80.85
C LEU A 124 22.07 -20.60 -81.57
N HIS A 125 21.63 -20.24 -82.76
CA HIS A 125 20.79 -21.08 -83.60
C HIS A 125 21.34 -21.10 -85.03
N HIS A 126 21.60 -22.30 -85.54
CA HIS A 126 22.08 -22.54 -86.90
C HIS A 126 21.07 -23.38 -87.69
N SER A 127 20.63 -22.89 -88.85
CA SER A 127 19.72 -23.64 -89.74
C SER A 127 20.23 -23.69 -91.19
N LEU A 128 19.98 -24.81 -91.88
CA LEU A 128 20.22 -24.97 -93.32
C LEU A 128 19.00 -24.45 -94.10
N PRO A 129 19.19 -23.74 -95.24
CA PRO A 129 18.10 -23.34 -96.12
C PRO A 129 17.48 -24.60 -96.72
N ASN A 130 16.25 -24.91 -96.33
CA ASN A 130 15.49 -25.99 -96.93
C ASN A 130 14.74 -25.43 -98.16
N ARG A 131 14.79 -26.10 -99.32
CA ARG A 131 14.20 -25.64 -100.60
C ARG A 131 12.66 -25.44 -100.60
N ALA A 132 12.00 -25.66 -99.47
CA ALA A 132 10.54 -25.58 -99.33
C ALA A 132 10.03 -24.30 -98.64
N TRP A 133 10.90 -23.37 -98.24
CA TRP A 133 10.52 -22.20 -97.44
C TRP A 133 11.27 -20.92 -97.88
N GLU A 134 11.05 -20.51 -99.14
CA GLU A 134 11.54 -19.21 -99.66
C GLU A 134 10.60 -18.03 -99.34
N SER A 135 9.46 -18.25 -98.68
CA SER A 135 8.48 -17.18 -98.39
C SER A 135 8.48 -16.62 -96.96
N ASP A 136 9.21 -17.19 -96.01
CA ASP A 136 9.24 -16.70 -94.61
C ASP A 136 10.59 -16.06 -94.27
N LEU A 137 10.75 -14.83 -94.73
CA LEU A 137 11.69 -13.85 -94.18
C LEU A 137 11.10 -13.31 -92.87
N GLN A 138 11.20 -14.02 -91.75
CA GLN A 138 11.00 -13.40 -90.44
C GLN A 138 12.03 -13.88 -89.42
N HIS A 139 12.65 -12.86 -88.81
CA HIS A 139 13.43 -12.80 -87.59
C HIS A 139 12.93 -13.77 -86.49
N MET A 140 13.68 -13.91 -85.37
CA MET A 140 13.09 -14.38 -84.10
C MET A 140 11.65 -13.89 -84.02
N THR A 141 10.68 -14.80 -83.88
CA THR A 141 9.28 -14.41 -84.02
C THR A 141 8.99 -13.29 -83.01
N GLN A 142 8.10 -12.35 -83.35
CA GLN A 142 7.72 -11.30 -82.39
C GLN A 142 7.32 -11.90 -81.03
N GLU A 143 6.76 -13.11 -81.02
CA GLU A 143 6.43 -13.88 -79.83
C GLU A 143 7.66 -14.27 -78.97
N GLU A 144 8.79 -14.66 -79.57
CA GLU A 144 10.00 -15.05 -78.83
C GLU A 144 10.73 -13.84 -78.22
N VAL A 145 10.82 -12.72 -78.95
CA VAL A 145 11.33 -11.45 -78.44
C VAL A 145 10.44 -10.93 -77.30
N TRP A 146 9.12 -11.04 -77.48
CA TRP A 146 8.14 -10.64 -76.48
C TRP A 146 8.22 -11.52 -75.23
N ALA A 147 8.43 -12.83 -75.37
CA ALA A 147 8.58 -13.74 -74.23
C ALA A 147 9.82 -13.41 -73.37
N LEU A 148 10.96 -13.11 -73.98
CA LEU A 148 12.19 -12.73 -73.27
C LEU A 148 12.08 -11.35 -72.61
N ARG A 149 11.51 -10.35 -73.29
CA ARG A 149 11.22 -9.04 -72.69
C ARG A 149 10.26 -9.17 -71.51
N SER A 150 9.28 -10.06 -71.62
CA SER A 150 8.34 -10.34 -70.54
C SER A 150 9.04 -11.01 -69.35
N LEU A 151 9.98 -11.93 -69.58
CA LEU A 151 10.68 -12.65 -68.50
C LEU A 151 11.65 -11.76 -67.72
N VAL A 152 12.42 -10.89 -68.40
CA VAL A 152 13.25 -9.87 -67.74
C VAL A 152 12.39 -8.83 -67.03
N GLY A 153 11.31 -8.38 -67.66
CA GLY A 153 10.34 -7.49 -67.02
C GLY A 153 9.70 -8.09 -65.77
N LEU A 154 9.39 -9.39 -65.79
CA LEU A 154 8.87 -10.14 -64.64
C LEU A 154 9.91 -10.24 -63.51
N GLN A 155 11.18 -10.52 -63.80
CA GLN A 155 12.23 -10.59 -62.76
C GLN A 155 12.53 -9.22 -62.13
N SER A 156 12.61 -8.15 -62.94
CA SER A 156 12.77 -6.79 -62.40
C SER A 156 11.58 -6.41 -61.52
N LYS A 157 10.36 -6.73 -61.96
CA LYS A 157 9.16 -6.49 -61.18
C LYS A 157 9.12 -7.31 -59.88
N GLU A 158 9.54 -8.58 -59.91
CA GLU A 158 9.64 -9.41 -58.71
C GLU A 158 10.69 -8.87 -57.72
N LEU A 159 11.81 -8.34 -58.22
CA LEU A 159 12.84 -7.72 -57.39
C LEU A 159 12.36 -6.39 -56.77
N GLU A 160 11.67 -5.56 -57.55
CA GLU A 160 11.03 -4.33 -57.05
C GLU A 160 9.96 -4.65 -55.99
N GLU A 161 9.13 -5.68 -56.22
CA GLU A 161 8.14 -6.14 -55.26
C GLU A 161 8.82 -6.67 -53.98
N LYS A 162 9.91 -7.43 -54.08
CA LYS A 162 10.67 -7.91 -52.91
C LYS A 162 11.32 -6.76 -52.12
N ASN A 163 11.93 -5.78 -52.80
CA ASN A 163 12.53 -4.62 -52.14
C ASN A 163 11.46 -3.77 -51.44
N SER A 164 10.33 -3.52 -52.11
CA SER A 164 9.19 -2.80 -51.54
C SER A 164 8.63 -3.51 -50.30
N ASN A 165 8.52 -4.85 -50.35
CA ASN A 165 8.09 -5.65 -49.19
C ASN A 165 9.09 -5.57 -48.03
N LEU A 166 10.41 -5.59 -48.30
CA LEU A 166 11.43 -5.43 -47.26
C LEU A 166 11.39 -4.05 -46.62
N ASP A 167 11.23 -2.99 -47.41
CA ASP A 167 11.09 -1.63 -46.91
C ASP A 167 9.83 -1.49 -46.04
N ALA A 168 8.71 -2.07 -46.46
CA ALA A 168 7.48 -2.11 -45.67
C ALA A 168 7.67 -2.87 -44.35
N LEU A 169 8.41 -3.98 -44.33
CA LEU A 169 8.72 -4.71 -43.11
C LEU A 169 9.60 -3.88 -42.16
N ILE A 170 10.66 -3.24 -42.68
CA ILE A 170 11.56 -2.39 -41.88
C ILE A 170 10.79 -1.21 -41.26
N GLN A 171 9.85 -0.61 -41.99
CA GLN A 171 9.03 0.50 -41.50
C GLN A 171 8.01 0.09 -40.42
N ASN A 172 7.60 -1.18 -40.39
CA ASN A 172 6.62 -1.70 -39.43
C ASN A 172 7.27 -2.36 -38.19
N ILE A 173 8.59 -2.50 -38.15
CA ILE A 173 9.27 -2.98 -36.94
C ILE A 173 9.19 -1.89 -35.86
N PRO A 174 8.65 -2.20 -34.66
CA PRO A 174 8.63 -1.27 -33.55
C PRO A 174 10.07 -1.05 -33.05
N GLY A 175 10.73 -0.02 -33.56
CA GLY A 175 12.07 0.35 -33.14
C GLY A 175 12.98 0.89 -34.25
N GLY A 176 14.28 0.91 -33.98
CA GLY A 176 15.33 1.23 -34.95
C GLY A 176 15.92 -0.05 -35.54
N VAL A 177 16.09 -0.10 -36.86
CA VAL A 177 16.79 -1.22 -37.52
C VAL A 177 18.12 -0.71 -38.01
N ILE A 178 19.21 -1.39 -37.67
CA ILE A 178 20.56 -1.03 -38.10
C ILE A 178 21.30 -2.25 -38.66
N CYS A 179 22.26 -1.99 -39.54
CA CYS A 179 23.32 -2.91 -39.90
C CYS A 179 24.65 -2.24 -39.60
N CYS A 180 25.51 -2.88 -38.81
CA CYS A 180 26.82 -2.33 -38.44
C CYS A 180 27.93 -3.38 -38.54
N ARG A 181 29.17 -2.93 -38.70
CA ARG A 181 30.34 -3.80 -38.64
C ARG A 181 30.56 -4.32 -37.22
N ASP A 182 31.04 -5.55 -37.10
CA ASP A 182 31.57 -6.07 -35.83
C ASP A 182 33.00 -5.56 -35.58
N ASP A 183 33.12 -4.28 -35.22
CA ASP A 183 34.40 -3.64 -34.89
C ASP A 183 34.35 -2.86 -33.55
N ALA A 184 35.34 -2.02 -33.28
CA ALA A 184 35.37 -1.20 -32.07
C ALA A 184 34.32 -0.08 -32.10
N ASP A 185 34.04 0.46 -33.29
CA ASP A 185 33.30 1.69 -33.50
C ASP A 185 31.82 1.44 -33.82
N LEU A 186 31.45 0.20 -34.16
CA LEU A 186 30.14 -0.20 -34.65
C LEU A 186 29.73 0.67 -35.85
N GLU A 187 30.60 0.73 -36.86
CA GLU A 187 30.36 1.53 -38.07
C GLU A 187 29.06 1.11 -38.75
N LEU A 188 28.13 2.05 -38.91
CA LEU A 188 26.82 1.84 -39.49
C LEU A 188 26.91 1.75 -41.01
N ILE A 189 26.49 0.61 -41.55
CA ILE A 189 26.34 0.34 -42.98
C ILE A 189 24.93 0.73 -43.43
N PHE A 190 23.95 0.54 -42.56
CA PHE A 190 22.54 0.88 -42.81
C PHE A 190 21.85 1.24 -41.48
N TYR A 191 20.88 2.15 -41.56
CA TYR A 191 19.95 2.45 -40.46
C TYR A 191 18.63 2.97 -41.03
N SER A 192 17.53 2.52 -40.43
CA SER A 192 16.17 2.87 -40.85
C SER A 192 15.75 4.27 -40.39
N ASP A 193 14.66 4.79 -40.95
CA ASP A 193 14.07 6.04 -40.47
C ASP A 193 13.50 5.91 -39.04
N GLY A 194 13.13 4.70 -38.63
CA GLY A 194 12.73 4.39 -37.25
C GLY A 194 13.87 4.65 -36.25
N PHE A 195 15.11 4.32 -36.64
CA PHE A 195 16.31 4.60 -35.84
C PHE A 195 16.51 6.12 -35.65
N LEU A 196 16.39 6.91 -36.72
CA LEU A 196 16.53 8.36 -36.67
C LEU A 196 15.45 9.01 -35.80
N LYS A 197 14.18 8.58 -35.97
CA LYS A 197 13.05 9.06 -35.16
C LYS A 197 13.20 8.72 -33.69
N MET A 198 13.68 7.52 -33.36
CA MET A 198 13.86 7.06 -31.98
C MET A 198 14.85 7.94 -31.20
N PHE A 199 16.01 8.23 -31.79
CA PHE A 199 17.07 9.00 -31.10
C PHE A 199 17.01 10.51 -31.38
N GLY A 200 16.18 10.94 -32.33
CA GLY A 200 15.92 12.34 -32.66
C GLY A 200 16.97 13.00 -33.56
N TYR A 201 17.93 12.23 -34.10
CA TYR A 201 18.99 12.73 -34.99
C TYR A 201 18.60 12.70 -36.46
N THR A 202 19.19 13.60 -37.24
CA THR A 202 19.08 13.60 -38.70
C THR A 202 20.18 12.77 -39.36
N ARG A 203 19.98 12.38 -40.63
CA ARG A 203 20.99 11.64 -41.40
C ARG A 203 22.30 12.41 -41.55
N ASP A 204 22.24 13.73 -41.72
CA ASP A 204 23.40 14.62 -41.79
C ASP A 204 24.17 14.69 -40.46
N GLU A 205 23.47 14.76 -39.32
CA GLU A 205 24.10 14.69 -37.99
C GLU A 205 24.78 13.33 -37.74
N MET A 206 24.21 12.23 -38.24
CA MET A 206 24.85 10.90 -38.16
C MET A 206 26.18 10.85 -38.89
N GLU A 207 26.25 11.45 -40.08
CA GLU A 207 27.47 11.50 -40.89
C GLU A 207 28.51 12.47 -40.33
N THR A 208 28.08 13.66 -39.88
CA THR A 208 28.99 14.75 -39.50
C THR A 208 29.43 14.72 -38.03
N ILE A 209 28.53 14.39 -37.10
CA ILE A 209 28.80 14.40 -35.64
C ILE A 209 29.33 13.04 -35.21
N PHE A 210 28.68 11.96 -35.66
CA PHE A 210 29.00 10.62 -35.22
C PHE A 210 29.92 9.87 -36.19
N GLU A 211 30.20 10.40 -37.38
CA GLU A 211 30.98 9.72 -38.43
C GLU A 211 30.40 8.32 -38.74
N ASN A 212 29.08 8.16 -38.63
CA ASN A 212 28.37 6.87 -38.70
C ASN A 212 28.85 5.80 -37.71
N LYS A 213 29.48 6.18 -36.59
CA LYS A 213 29.95 5.26 -35.54
C LYS A 213 28.92 5.16 -34.42
N PHE A 214 28.20 4.05 -34.35
CA PHE A 214 27.13 3.89 -33.37
C PHE A 214 27.64 3.85 -31.92
N SER A 215 28.86 3.36 -31.70
CA SER A 215 29.51 3.37 -30.38
C SER A 215 29.58 4.76 -29.73
N ARG A 216 29.63 5.84 -30.53
CA ARG A 216 29.68 7.23 -30.02
C ARG A 216 28.36 7.72 -29.46
N MET A 217 27.26 7.04 -29.73
CA MET A 217 25.94 7.34 -29.17
C MET A 217 25.68 6.58 -27.87
N ILE A 218 26.42 5.50 -27.61
CA ILE A 218 26.25 4.66 -26.42
C ILE A 218 26.88 5.37 -25.22
N VAL A 219 26.19 5.33 -24.08
CA VAL A 219 26.68 5.89 -22.82
C VAL A 219 28.04 5.25 -22.47
N PRO A 220 29.12 6.02 -22.22
CA PRO A 220 30.48 5.50 -22.10
C PRO A 220 30.66 4.38 -21.07
N GLU A 221 29.93 4.44 -19.97
CA GLU A 221 29.93 3.44 -18.89
C GLU A 221 29.42 2.07 -19.37
N ASP A 222 28.53 2.04 -20.35
CA ASP A 222 27.89 0.82 -20.86
C ASP A 222 28.72 0.15 -21.97
N LEU A 223 29.64 0.87 -22.62
CA LEU A 223 30.43 0.33 -23.75
C LEU A 223 31.19 -0.95 -23.40
N LYS A 224 31.86 -0.96 -22.24
CA LYS A 224 32.70 -2.09 -21.83
C LYS A 224 31.88 -3.31 -21.42
N SER A 225 30.84 -3.13 -20.62
CA SER A 225 29.97 -4.22 -20.15
C SER A 225 29.21 -4.84 -21.31
N THR A 226 28.66 -4.03 -22.21
CA THR A 226 27.92 -4.46 -23.40
C THR A 226 28.82 -5.26 -24.34
N ARG A 227 30.05 -4.80 -24.61
CA ARG A 227 31.00 -5.54 -25.47
C ARG A 227 31.37 -6.91 -24.89
N LEU A 228 31.58 -6.99 -23.57
CA LEU A 228 31.87 -8.27 -22.90
C LEU A 228 30.70 -9.25 -23.02
N GLU A 229 29.46 -8.75 -22.88
CA GLU A 229 28.27 -9.59 -22.99
C GLU A 229 28.04 -10.07 -24.44
N VAL A 230 28.28 -9.23 -25.45
CA VAL A 230 28.28 -9.66 -26.86
C VAL A 230 29.30 -10.78 -27.09
N ILE A 231 30.56 -10.60 -26.65
CA ILE A 231 31.60 -11.63 -26.79
C ILE A 231 31.18 -12.93 -26.12
N ARG A 232 30.52 -12.85 -24.95
CA ARG A 232 30.01 -14.03 -24.24
C ARG A 232 28.93 -14.75 -25.04
N GLN A 233 27.96 -14.02 -25.59
CA GLN A 233 26.85 -14.61 -26.36
C GLN A 233 27.32 -15.17 -27.71
N MET A 234 28.30 -14.51 -28.37
CA MET A 234 28.89 -14.99 -29.63
C MET A 234 29.66 -16.32 -29.48
N LYS A 235 30.05 -16.72 -28.26
CA LYS A 235 30.62 -18.07 -28.03
C LYS A 235 29.58 -19.19 -28.18
N ASN A 236 28.30 -18.87 -28.01
CA ASN A 236 27.21 -19.84 -27.96
C ASN A 236 26.34 -19.83 -29.22
N GLY A 237 26.60 -18.94 -30.17
CA GLY A 237 25.82 -18.78 -31.40
C GLY A 237 26.18 -17.50 -32.14
N ASN A 238 25.36 -17.15 -33.13
CA ASN A 238 25.52 -15.92 -33.92
C ASN A 238 24.46 -14.86 -33.61
N THR A 239 23.72 -14.98 -32.51
CA THR A 239 22.71 -14.01 -32.09
C THR A 239 23.06 -13.38 -30.75
N LYS A 240 22.66 -12.13 -30.57
CA LYS A 240 22.80 -11.38 -29.32
C LYS A 240 21.47 -10.75 -28.91
N GLU A 241 21.27 -10.66 -27.61
CA GLU A 241 20.23 -9.86 -26.98
C GLU A 241 20.86 -9.18 -25.76
N ILE A 242 21.01 -7.85 -25.84
CA ILE A 242 21.70 -7.04 -24.84
C ILE A 242 20.93 -5.75 -24.58
N GLU A 243 21.12 -5.17 -23.41
CA GLU A 243 20.49 -3.90 -23.02
C GLU A 243 21.56 -2.88 -22.65
N TYR A 244 21.42 -1.66 -23.15
CA TYR A 244 22.34 -0.55 -22.84
C TYR A 244 21.69 0.80 -23.09
N ARG A 245 22.33 1.86 -22.60
CA ARG A 245 21.83 3.22 -22.76
C ARG A 245 22.46 3.91 -23.96
N VAL A 246 21.64 4.63 -24.73
CA VAL A 246 22.07 5.50 -25.83
C VAL A 246 21.56 6.91 -25.58
N ILE A 247 22.43 7.88 -25.87
CA ILE A 247 22.18 9.30 -25.73
C ILE A 247 21.38 9.78 -26.94
N CYS A 248 20.27 10.49 -26.66
CA CYS A 248 19.41 11.13 -27.64
C CYS A 248 19.83 12.58 -27.89
N ARG A 249 19.29 13.17 -28.97
CA ARG A 249 19.61 14.56 -29.38
C ARG A 249 19.31 15.60 -28.30
N ASP A 250 18.30 15.35 -27.48
CA ASP A 250 17.88 16.23 -26.37
C ASP A 250 18.78 16.12 -25.12
N GLY A 251 19.79 15.25 -25.15
CA GLY A 251 20.73 15.00 -24.05
C GLY A 251 20.22 13.98 -23.03
N ASN A 252 18.98 13.49 -23.15
CA ASN A 252 18.52 12.36 -22.36
C ASN A 252 19.08 11.05 -22.91
N TYR A 253 18.89 9.95 -22.19
CA TYR A 253 19.20 8.62 -22.69
C TYR A 253 17.95 7.75 -22.75
N LEU A 254 17.89 6.88 -23.75
CA LEU A 254 16.96 5.76 -23.81
C LEU A 254 17.69 4.48 -23.38
N VAL A 255 16.96 3.59 -22.71
CA VAL A 255 17.41 2.21 -22.50
C VAL A 255 16.90 1.40 -23.68
N ILE A 256 17.82 0.87 -24.49
CA ILE A 256 17.47 0.04 -25.63
C ILE A 256 17.76 -1.43 -25.36
N GLN A 257 16.85 -2.27 -25.83
CA GLN A 257 17.11 -3.67 -26.07
C GLN A 257 17.58 -3.85 -27.52
N ASP A 258 18.80 -4.34 -27.69
CA ASP A 258 19.42 -4.64 -28.98
C ASP A 258 19.41 -6.14 -29.22
N LYS A 259 18.59 -6.56 -30.19
CA LYS A 259 18.57 -7.92 -30.71
C LYS A 259 19.28 -7.95 -32.05
N GLY A 260 20.42 -8.62 -32.08
CA GLY A 260 21.29 -8.67 -33.24
C GLY A 260 21.60 -10.08 -33.73
N GLN A 261 21.81 -10.23 -35.03
CA GLN A 261 22.38 -11.44 -35.62
C GLN A 261 23.65 -11.10 -36.41
N LEU A 262 24.71 -11.87 -36.18
CA LEU A 262 25.99 -11.77 -36.87
C LEU A 262 25.95 -12.58 -38.18
N VAL A 263 26.30 -11.93 -39.29
CA VAL A 263 26.30 -12.50 -40.65
C VAL A 263 27.59 -12.10 -41.37
N MET A 264 28.10 -12.97 -42.24
CA MET A 264 29.22 -12.65 -43.13
C MET A 264 28.70 -12.05 -44.44
N ARG A 265 29.05 -10.80 -44.72
CA ARG A 265 28.71 -10.08 -45.96
C ARG A 265 29.99 -9.68 -46.68
N ASP A 266 30.17 -10.12 -47.92
CA ASP A 266 31.36 -9.83 -48.74
C ASP A 266 32.70 -10.11 -48.04
N GLY A 267 32.73 -11.16 -47.20
CA GLY A 267 33.89 -11.55 -46.41
C GLY A 267 34.09 -10.79 -45.09
N GLN A 268 33.17 -9.90 -44.71
CA GLN A 268 33.24 -9.12 -43.46
C GLN A 268 32.09 -9.44 -42.49
N PRO A 269 32.36 -9.53 -41.17
CA PRO A 269 31.34 -9.77 -40.16
C PRO A 269 30.51 -8.51 -39.88
N VAL A 270 29.20 -8.62 -40.01
CA VAL A 270 28.24 -7.53 -39.79
C VAL A 270 27.08 -7.99 -38.92
N PHE A 271 26.61 -7.12 -38.02
CA PHE A 271 25.41 -7.32 -37.25
C PHE A 271 24.20 -6.71 -37.96
N TYR A 272 23.11 -7.48 -38.03
CA TYR A 272 21.76 -6.98 -38.29
C TYR A 272 21.02 -6.86 -36.97
N CYS A 273 20.69 -5.65 -36.55
CA CYS A 273 20.16 -5.35 -35.22
C CYS A 273 18.79 -4.67 -35.29
N ILE A 274 17.93 -5.06 -34.36
CA ILE A 274 16.69 -4.36 -34.01
C ILE A 274 16.87 -3.76 -32.62
N LEU A 275 16.70 -2.45 -32.52
CA LEU A 275 16.78 -1.67 -31.30
C LEU A 275 15.37 -1.30 -30.85
N ILE A 276 14.98 -1.68 -29.64
CA ILE A 276 13.66 -1.42 -29.07
C ILE A 276 13.84 -0.55 -27.83
N ASP A 277 13.13 0.57 -27.74
CA ASP A 277 13.08 1.38 -26.51
C ASP A 277 12.28 0.64 -25.43
N ILE A 278 12.94 0.35 -24.30
CA ILE A 278 12.34 -0.32 -23.14
C ILE A 278 12.29 0.60 -21.91
N THR A 279 12.51 1.91 -22.07
CA THR A 279 12.65 2.87 -20.97
C THR A 279 11.42 2.91 -20.07
N GLU A 280 10.22 3.08 -20.66
CA GLU A 280 8.96 3.13 -19.91
C GLU A 280 8.62 1.78 -19.25
N ARG A 281 8.88 0.68 -19.96
CA ARG A 281 8.68 -0.66 -19.41
C ARG A 281 9.56 -0.90 -18.18
N ARG A 282 10.83 -0.51 -18.24
CA ARG A 282 11.78 -0.72 -17.14
C ARG A 282 11.42 0.11 -15.91
N LYS A 283 11.00 1.36 -16.11
CA LYS A 283 10.49 2.22 -15.03
C LYS A 283 9.27 1.60 -14.36
N ALA A 284 8.33 1.06 -15.14
CA ALA A 284 7.13 0.40 -14.60
C ALA A 284 7.48 -0.86 -13.79
N ASP A 285 8.40 -1.69 -14.27
CA ASP A 285 8.85 -2.90 -13.55
C ASP A 285 9.57 -2.54 -12.25
N GLU A 286 10.41 -1.49 -12.24
CA GLU A 286 11.08 -0.98 -11.04
C GLU A 286 10.09 -0.36 -10.04
N GLU A 287 9.13 0.43 -10.51
CA GLU A 287 8.09 1.03 -9.66
C GLU A 287 7.20 -0.04 -9.04
N LEU A 288 6.81 -1.05 -9.81
CA LEU A 288 6.05 -2.20 -9.31
C LEU A 288 6.85 -2.96 -8.25
N LYS A 289 8.14 -3.23 -8.50
CA LYS A 289 9.02 -3.90 -7.54
C LYS A 289 9.13 -3.09 -6.25
N MET A 290 9.39 -1.79 -6.35
CA MET A 290 9.47 -0.88 -5.20
C MET A 290 8.13 -0.80 -4.44
N SER A 291 7.00 -0.84 -5.15
CA SER A 291 5.67 -0.87 -4.56
C SER A 291 5.40 -2.17 -3.80
N LEU A 292 5.75 -3.33 -4.38
CA LEU A 292 5.64 -4.64 -3.73
C LEU A 292 6.54 -4.75 -2.50
N GLU A 293 7.79 -4.28 -2.58
CA GLU A 293 8.71 -4.23 -1.44
C GLU A 293 8.16 -3.31 -0.34
N ARG A 294 7.66 -2.12 -0.71
CA ARG A 294 7.01 -1.19 0.23
C ARG A 294 5.80 -1.83 0.89
N TYR A 295 4.95 -2.52 0.12
CA TYR A 295 3.79 -3.23 0.63
C TYR A 295 4.20 -4.33 1.61
N GLN A 296 5.23 -5.14 1.27
CA GLN A 296 5.78 -6.16 2.17
C GLN A 296 6.37 -5.56 3.45
N ILE A 297 7.06 -4.42 3.37
CA ILE A 297 7.59 -3.73 4.55
C ILE A 297 6.46 -3.26 5.46
N ILE A 298 5.42 -2.62 4.91
CA ILE A 298 4.24 -2.16 5.66
C ILE A 298 3.55 -3.36 6.34
N LEU A 299 3.33 -4.45 5.61
CA LEU A 299 2.75 -5.68 6.16
C LEU A 299 3.61 -6.29 7.26
N ASN A 300 4.94 -6.26 7.12
CA ASN A 300 5.87 -6.83 8.10
C ASN A 300 6.05 -5.97 9.35
N GLN A 301 5.85 -4.65 9.24
CA GLN A 301 5.93 -3.70 10.35
C GLN A 301 4.59 -3.55 11.08
N ALA A 302 3.46 -3.79 10.41
CA ALA A 302 2.16 -3.81 11.08
C ALA A 302 2.16 -4.87 12.20
N THR A 303 1.76 -4.48 13.40
CA THR A 303 1.57 -5.44 14.51
C THR A 303 0.37 -6.35 14.29
N ASP A 304 -0.60 -5.88 13.51
CA ASP A 304 -1.84 -6.57 13.25
C ASP A 304 -1.63 -7.70 12.23
N ILE A 305 -2.46 -8.73 12.35
CA ILE A 305 -2.42 -9.89 11.47
C ILE A 305 -3.51 -9.72 10.43
N ILE A 306 -3.11 -9.52 9.18
CA ILE A 306 -4.05 -9.54 8.06
C ILE A 306 -4.41 -10.99 7.73
N PHE A 307 -5.68 -11.24 7.43
CA PHE A 307 -6.17 -12.53 6.98
C PHE A 307 -7.10 -12.41 5.78
N GLU A 308 -7.17 -13.50 5.04
CA GLU A 308 -8.09 -13.72 3.92
C GLU A 308 -8.72 -15.09 4.10
N TRP A 309 -10.05 -15.14 4.18
CA TRP A 309 -10.82 -16.38 4.24
C TRP A 309 -11.55 -16.57 2.91
N ASP A 310 -11.15 -17.57 2.14
CA ASP A 310 -11.88 -18.02 0.95
C ASP A 310 -13.05 -18.91 1.40
N ILE A 311 -14.27 -18.42 1.18
CA ILE A 311 -15.49 -19.01 1.74
C ILE A 311 -15.84 -20.33 1.05
N LYS A 312 -15.55 -20.43 -0.26
CA LYS A 312 -15.89 -21.61 -1.05
C LYS A 312 -15.00 -22.81 -0.73
N SER A 313 -13.70 -22.56 -0.60
CA SER A 313 -12.71 -23.58 -0.23
C SER A 313 -12.55 -23.75 1.29
N ASP A 314 -13.15 -22.86 2.06
CA ASP A 314 -13.02 -22.75 3.52
C ASP A 314 -11.54 -22.69 3.97
N THR A 315 -10.74 -21.90 3.25
CA THR A 315 -9.30 -21.75 3.51
C THR A 315 -8.97 -20.37 4.06
N LEU A 316 -8.17 -20.34 5.12
CA LEU A 316 -7.71 -19.11 5.77
C LEU A 316 -6.23 -18.89 5.46
N THR A 317 -5.91 -17.75 4.88
CA THR A 317 -4.55 -17.27 4.71
C THR A 317 -4.30 -16.16 5.71
N CYS A 318 -3.18 -16.20 6.43
CA CYS A 318 -2.79 -15.14 7.35
C CYS A 318 -1.41 -14.59 6.99
N SER A 319 -1.21 -13.30 7.27
CA SER A 319 0.11 -12.67 7.19
C SER A 319 1.12 -13.35 8.13
N PRO A 320 2.43 -13.24 7.85
CA PRO A 320 3.49 -13.88 8.65
C PRO A 320 3.50 -13.47 10.13
N ASN A 321 2.87 -12.36 10.49
CA ASN A 321 2.78 -11.86 11.85
C ASN A 321 2.01 -12.80 12.78
N TRP A 322 1.14 -13.68 12.25
CA TRP A 322 0.47 -14.71 13.04
C TRP A 322 1.47 -15.58 13.79
N VAL A 323 2.49 -16.09 13.09
CA VAL A 323 3.49 -16.99 13.69
C VAL A 323 4.33 -16.25 14.71
N LYS A 324 4.71 -14.99 14.43
CA LYS A 324 5.43 -14.14 15.40
C LYS A 324 4.61 -13.94 16.68
N LYS A 325 3.29 -13.79 16.57
CA LYS A 325 2.41 -13.48 17.70
C LYS A 325 2.03 -14.70 18.53
N PHE A 326 1.54 -15.75 17.87
CA PHE A 326 0.98 -16.93 18.53
C PHE A 326 1.95 -18.10 18.62
N GLY A 327 3.07 -18.07 17.87
CA GLY A 327 4.14 -19.07 17.95
C GLY A 327 3.86 -20.37 17.19
N TYR A 328 2.75 -20.46 16.46
CA TYR A 328 2.37 -21.62 15.63
C TYR A 328 1.71 -21.18 14.34
N GLN A 329 1.62 -22.08 13.35
CA GLN A 329 0.97 -21.81 12.07
C GLN A 329 -0.56 -21.78 12.21
N ALA A 330 -1.19 -20.75 11.64
CA ALA A 330 -2.65 -20.63 11.60
C ALA A 330 -3.29 -21.89 11.00
N VAL A 331 -4.52 -22.20 11.43
CA VAL A 331 -5.31 -23.22 10.75
C VAL A 331 -5.66 -22.66 9.37
N SER A 332 -5.15 -23.28 8.31
CA SER A 332 -5.29 -22.75 6.96
C SER A 332 -6.42 -23.40 6.17
N ASP A 333 -6.90 -24.56 6.57
CA ASP A 333 -7.90 -25.33 5.84
C ASP A 333 -9.05 -25.76 6.76
N HIS A 334 -10.27 -25.74 6.21
CA HIS A 334 -11.50 -26.06 6.93
C HIS A 334 -11.65 -25.23 8.22
N ILE A 335 -11.37 -23.93 8.14
CA ILE A 335 -11.30 -23.04 9.31
C ILE A 335 -12.61 -23.01 10.08
N SER A 336 -13.75 -23.09 9.36
CA SER A 336 -15.10 -23.13 9.92
C SER A 336 -15.26 -24.11 11.08
N GLU A 337 -14.66 -25.29 10.98
CA GLU A 337 -14.77 -26.35 11.97
C GLU A 337 -13.50 -26.52 12.80
N LYS A 338 -12.32 -26.45 12.16
CA LYS A 338 -11.06 -26.85 12.79
C LYS A 338 -10.64 -25.88 13.89
N ILE A 339 -11.01 -24.60 13.82
CA ILE A 339 -10.66 -23.63 14.87
C ILE A 339 -11.34 -23.97 16.21
N LEU A 340 -12.59 -24.42 16.17
CA LEU A 340 -13.35 -24.86 17.34
C LEU A 340 -12.78 -26.18 17.91
N LYS A 341 -12.38 -27.11 17.03
CA LYS A 341 -11.84 -28.42 17.43
C LYS A 341 -10.43 -28.38 17.99
N ARG A 342 -9.58 -27.43 17.57
CA ARG A 342 -8.18 -27.31 18.03
C ARG A 342 -8.02 -26.70 19.42
N GLY A 343 -9.06 -26.06 19.96
CA GLY A 343 -9.00 -25.40 21.27
C GLY A 343 -8.20 -24.08 21.30
N ASN A 344 -7.90 -23.52 20.12
CA ASN A 344 -7.17 -22.25 20.02
C ASN A 344 -8.06 -21.01 20.28
N LEU A 345 -9.38 -21.21 20.32
CA LEU A 345 -10.37 -20.20 20.70
C LEU A 345 -10.81 -20.48 22.16
N HIS A 346 -11.02 -19.42 22.94
CA HIS A 346 -11.55 -19.57 24.30
C HIS A 346 -13.01 -20.08 24.28
N SER A 347 -13.36 -20.97 25.21
CA SER A 347 -14.67 -21.65 25.23
C SER A 347 -15.88 -20.70 25.25
N ASP A 348 -15.77 -19.61 26.02
CA ASP A 348 -16.84 -18.60 26.11
C ASP A 348 -17.06 -17.83 24.80
N ASP A 349 -16.04 -17.78 23.94
CA ASP A 349 -16.05 -16.98 22.71
C ASP A 349 -16.46 -17.81 21.47
N GLU A 350 -16.67 -19.12 21.63
CA GLU A 350 -17.14 -20.02 20.55
C GLU A 350 -18.44 -19.51 19.92
N LYS A 351 -19.38 -19.03 20.75
CA LYS A 351 -20.66 -18.49 20.28
C LYS A 351 -20.47 -17.24 19.42
N VAL A 352 -19.53 -16.37 19.81
CA VAL A 352 -19.22 -15.13 19.08
C VAL A 352 -18.61 -15.48 17.73
N PHE A 353 -17.68 -16.43 17.68
CA PHE A 353 -17.08 -16.88 16.43
C PHE A 353 -18.10 -17.52 15.48
N ILE A 354 -18.99 -18.40 15.98
CA ILE A 354 -20.05 -19.01 15.17
C ILE A 354 -21.00 -17.96 14.61
N GLN A 355 -21.32 -16.93 15.40
CA GLN A 355 -22.16 -15.82 14.96
C GLN A 355 -21.48 -15.01 13.85
N MET A 356 -20.21 -14.67 14.05
CA MET A 356 -19.38 -13.99 13.04
C MET A 356 -19.32 -14.78 11.72
N GLN A 357 -19.15 -16.10 11.81
CA GLN A 357 -19.14 -16.97 10.64
C GLN A 357 -20.48 -16.94 9.88
N LYS A 358 -21.60 -16.98 10.61
CA LYS A 358 -22.94 -16.89 10.00
C LYS A 358 -23.15 -15.55 9.31
N GLU A 359 -22.69 -14.45 9.90
CA GLU A 359 -22.81 -13.11 9.31
C GLU A 359 -22.05 -13.02 7.99
N VAL A 360 -20.84 -13.58 7.91
CA VAL A 360 -20.06 -13.69 6.67
C VAL A 360 -20.84 -14.49 5.61
N LEU A 361 -21.36 -15.67 5.99
CA LEU A 361 -22.10 -16.55 5.07
C LEU A 361 -23.44 -15.96 4.61
N LEU A 362 -24.08 -15.14 5.44
CA LEU A 362 -25.32 -14.43 5.12
C LEU A 362 -25.09 -13.16 4.29
N GLY A 363 -23.84 -12.78 4.05
CA GLY A 363 -23.50 -11.63 3.19
C GLY A 363 -23.33 -10.31 3.92
N SER A 364 -23.01 -10.31 5.22
CA SER A 364 -22.72 -9.06 5.94
C SER A 364 -21.46 -8.39 5.35
N PRO A 365 -21.54 -7.13 4.88
CA PRO A 365 -20.44 -6.47 4.19
C PRO A 365 -19.26 -6.16 5.12
N TYR A 366 -19.53 -6.02 6.43
CA TYR A 366 -18.55 -5.75 7.46
C TYR A 366 -18.95 -6.44 8.76
N GLY A 367 -17.96 -6.80 9.58
CA GLY A 367 -18.19 -7.21 10.95
C GLY A 367 -16.97 -7.01 11.83
N GLU A 368 -17.23 -6.83 13.12
CA GLU A 368 -16.23 -6.58 14.16
C GLU A 368 -16.60 -7.32 15.43
N ASN A 369 -15.68 -8.14 15.94
CA ASN A 369 -15.87 -8.91 17.14
C ASN A 369 -14.57 -9.00 17.95
N GLU A 370 -14.69 -9.17 19.25
CA GLU A 370 -13.56 -9.39 20.15
C GLU A 370 -13.60 -10.84 20.65
N ILE A 371 -12.49 -11.55 20.46
CA ILE A 371 -12.35 -12.96 20.83
C ILE A 371 -10.97 -13.21 21.46
N ARG A 372 -10.86 -14.24 22.29
CA ARG A 372 -9.59 -14.66 22.88
C ARG A 372 -8.99 -15.81 22.10
N LEU A 373 -7.76 -15.61 21.63
CA LEU A 373 -6.97 -16.63 20.92
C LEU A 373 -5.81 -17.10 21.79
N ALA A 374 -5.61 -18.41 21.83
CA ALA A 374 -4.52 -19.02 22.58
C ALA A 374 -3.18 -18.84 21.84
N ALA A 375 -2.12 -18.47 22.56
CA ALA A 375 -0.75 -18.60 22.06
C ALA A 375 -0.17 -19.98 22.39
N LYS A 376 0.99 -20.30 21.83
CA LYS A 376 1.67 -21.60 22.00
C LYS A 376 1.96 -21.97 23.46
N ASP A 377 2.11 -20.98 24.32
CA ASP A 377 2.33 -21.14 25.77
C ASP A 377 1.03 -21.39 26.57
N GLY A 378 -0.12 -21.42 25.90
CA GLY A 378 -1.43 -21.65 26.50
C GLY A 378 -2.11 -20.40 27.06
N ARG A 379 -1.47 -19.22 26.99
CA ARG A 379 -2.11 -17.97 27.42
C ARG A 379 -3.12 -17.51 26.36
N TYR A 380 -4.25 -16.99 26.82
CA TYR A 380 -5.21 -16.33 25.95
C TYR A 380 -4.87 -14.85 25.77
N ILE A 381 -4.96 -14.37 24.52
CA ILE A 381 -4.71 -12.99 24.12
C ILE A 381 -6.02 -12.44 23.56
N TRP A 382 -6.49 -11.33 24.10
CA TRP A 382 -7.66 -10.64 23.53
C TRP A 382 -7.32 -10.06 22.15
N CYS A 383 -8.11 -10.45 21.17
CA CYS A 383 -7.95 -10.08 19.79
C CYS A 383 -9.23 -9.44 19.25
N ARG A 384 -9.10 -8.32 18.57
CA ARG A 384 -10.20 -7.69 17.82
C ARG A 384 -10.10 -8.12 16.37
N VAL A 385 -11.11 -8.83 15.90
CA VAL A 385 -11.22 -9.34 14.53
C VAL A 385 -12.18 -8.44 13.76
N ARG A 386 -11.69 -7.85 12.68
CA ARG A 386 -12.49 -7.05 11.74
C ARG A 386 -12.39 -7.66 10.36
N TYR A 387 -13.50 -7.73 9.64
CA TYR A 387 -13.52 -8.23 8.27
C TYR A 387 -14.41 -7.38 7.38
N THR A 388 -14.07 -7.36 6.10
CA THR A 388 -14.88 -6.84 5.00
C THR A 388 -15.13 -7.98 4.01
N LEU A 389 -16.36 -8.07 3.52
CA LEU A 389 -16.77 -9.13 2.62
C LEU A 389 -16.59 -8.73 1.15
N GLN A 390 -15.95 -9.60 0.38
CA GLN A 390 -15.89 -9.56 -1.06
C GLN A 390 -16.92 -10.52 -1.65
N THR A 391 -17.75 -10.01 -2.57
CA THR A 391 -18.81 -10.78 -3.22
C THR A 391 -18.55 -10.94 -4.73
N ASP A 392 -19.22 -11.91 -5.35
CA ASP A 392 -19.21 -12.06 -6.81
C ASP A 392 -20.24 -11.12 -7.48
N GLN A 393 -20.35 -11.20 -8.81
CA GLN A 393 -21.30 -10.43 -9.60
C GLN A 393 -22.78 -10.69 -9.24
N GLU A 394 -23.09 -11.80 -8.58
CA GLU A 394 -24.43 -12.15 -8.09
C GLU A 394 -24.63 -11.79 -6.60
N LYS A 395 -23.72 -10.97 -6.02
CA LYS A 395 -23.68 -10.58 -4.60
C LYS A 395 -23.52 -11.76 -3.64
N ARG A 396 -23.02 -12.91 -4.10
CA ARG A 396 -22.73 -14.06 -3.22
C ARG A 396 -21.38 -13.85 -2.52
N PRO A 397 -21.27 -14.18 -1.23
CA PRO A 397 -20.00 -14.13 -0.50
C PRO A 397 -18.92 -15.00 -1.17
N VAL A 398 -17.75 -14.44 -1.49
CA VAL A 398 -16.60 -15.16 -2.06
C VAL A 398 -15.45 -15.21 -1.08
N ARG A 399 -15.07 -14.06 -0.52
CA ARG A 399 -13.96 -13.96 0.45
C ARG A 399 -14.27 -12.99 1.57
N ALA A 400 -13.76 -13.25 2.75
CA ALA A 400 -13.70 -12.27 3.84
C ALA A 400 -12.25 -11.86 4.07
N ILE A 401 -11.94 -10.57 3.92
CA ILE A 401 -10.59 -10.03 4.11
C ILE A 401 -10.62 -9.15 5.36
N GLY A 402 -9.64 -9.31 6.23
CA GLY A 402 -9.71 -8.67 7.53
C GLY A 402 -8.37 -8.54 8.24
N LEU A 403 -8.44 -8.00 9.45
CA LEU A 403 -7.30 -7.88 10.35
C LEU A 403 -7.66 -8.36 11.75
N ILE A 404 -6.65 -8.85 12.46
CA ILE A 404 -6.69 -9.28 13.85
C ILE A 404 -5.73 -8.39 14.61
N ALA A 405 -6.25 -7.49 15.42
CA ALA A 405 -5.49 -6.58 16.27
C ALA A 405 -5.38 -7.15 17.69
N ASP A 406 -4.20 -7.06 18.30
CA ASP A 406 -4.01 -7.40 19.71
C ASP A 406 -4.49 -6.25 20.61
N ILE A 407 -5.48 -6.53 21.44
CA ILE A 407 -6.07 -5.58 22.39
C ILE A 407 -5.90 -6.06 23.85
N ASP A 408 -5.03 -7.03 24.11
CA ASP A 408 -4.82 -7.63 25.44
C ASP A 408 -4.32 -6.60 26.46
N ARG A 409 -3.38 -5.73 26.06
CA ARG A 409 -2.92 -4.63 26.93
C ARG A 409 -4.04 -3.65 27.26
N GLU A 410 -4.85 -3.29 26.27
CA GLU A 410 -5.97 -2.35 26.43
C GLU A 410 -7.05 -2.93 27.36
N LYS A 411 -7.37 -4.22 27.20
CA LYS A 411 -8.32 -4.95 28.04
C LYS A 411 -7.85 -5.09 29.47
N ARG A 412 -6.61 -5.57 29.69
CA ARG A 412 -6.06 -5.74 31.03
C ARG A 412 -5.91 -4.42 31.78
N GLU A 413 -5.53 -3.36 31.08
CA GLU A 413 -5.44 -2.04 31.70
C GLU A 413 -6.83 -1.54 32.09
N LYS A 414 -7.83 -1.72 31.23
CA LYS A 414 -9.22 -1.38 31.54
C LYS A 414 -9.75 -2.17 32.74
N GLU A 415 -9.50 -3.48 32.79
CA GLU A 415 -9.89 -4.34 33.92
C GLU A 415 -9.20 -3.91 35.21
N ARG A 416 -7.89 -3.65 35.17
CA ARG A 416 -7.14 -3.13 36.31
C ARG A 416 -7.69 -1.80 36.82
N LEU A 417 -8.05 -0.89 35.92
CA LEU A 417 -8.65 0.40 36.29
C LEU A 417 -10.02 0.22 36.95
N LEU A 418 -10.82 -0.76 36.50
CA LEU A 418 -12.09 -1.10 37.13
C LEU A 418 -11.89 -1.72 38.52
N GLU A 419 -10.95 -2.64 38.68
CA GLU A 419 -10.61 -3.22 39.99
C GLU A 419 -10.15 -2.16 41.00
N LEU A 420 -9.30 -1.23 40.56
CA LEU A 420 -8.85 -0.09 41.39
C LEU A 420 -10.01 0.85 41.75
N ALA A 421 -11.04 0.95 40.92
CA ALA A 421 -12.22 1.77 41.19
C ALA A 421 -13.22 1.10 42.15
N GLU A 422 -13.14 -0.23 42.34
CA GLU A 422 -14.04 -1.02 43.20
C GLU A 422 -13.43 -1.33 44.58
N GLN A 423 -12.14 -1.09 44.80
CA GLN A 423 -11.44 -1.40 46.05
C GLN A 423 -11.13 -0.15 46.89
N ASP A 424 -11.07 -0.31 48.22
CA ASP A 424 -10.55 0.68 49.15
C ASP A 424 -9.02 0.73 49.04
N SER A 425 -8.49 1.91 48.77
CA SER A 425 -7.08 2.14 48.46
C SER A 425 -6.12 1.85 49.62
N LEU A 426 -6.58 1.78 50.86
CA LEU A 426 -5.73 1.47 52.02
C LEU A 426 -5.74 -0.02 52.32
N THR A 427 -6.92 -0.60 52.41
CA THR A 427 -7.10 -1.96 52.90
C THR A 427 -7.09 -3.00 51.78
N GLY A 428 -7.41 -2.62 50.54
CA GLY A 428 -7.64 -3.54 49.42
C GLY A 428 -8.90 -4.40 49.58
N LEU A 429 -9.80 -4.05 50.49
CA LEU A 429 -11.16 -4.60 50.54
C LEU A 429 -12.04 -3.89 49.52
N TYR A 430 -13.27 -4.35 49.29
CA TYR A 430 -14.20 -3.59 48.44
C TYR A 430 -14.54 -2.23 49.07
N ASN A 431 -14.73 -1.20 48.25
CA ASN A 431 -15.23 0.09 48.70
C ASN A 431 -16.77 0.08 48.81
N ARG A 432 -17.33 1.15 49.38
CA ARG A 432 -18.78 1.30 49.56
C ARG A 432 -19.58 1.12 48.27
N GLY A 433 -19.15 1.74 47.16
CA GLY A 433 -19.84 1.69 45.88
C GLY A 433 -19.89 0.28 45.29
N ALA A 434 -18.77 -0.44 45.38
CA ALA A 434 -18.71 -1.84 44.96
C ALA A 434 -19.64 -2.73 45.81
N VAL A 435 -19.65 -2.54 47.12
CA VAL A 435 -20.48 -3.34 48.04
C VAL A 435 -21.97 -3.07 47.89
N GLN A 436 -22.36 -1.82 47.67
CA GLN A 436 -23.73 -1.48 47.29
C GLN A 436 -24.16 -2.23 46.01
N THR A 437 -23.32 -2.21 44.98
CA THR A 437 -23.59 -2.88 43.69
C THR A 437 -23.68 -4.39 43.85
N LEU A 438 -22.75 -5.00 44.61
CA LEU A 438 -22.75 -6.42 44.91
C LEU A 438 -23.99 -6.81 45.71
N ILE A 439 -24.30 -6.14 46.82
CA ILE A 439 -25.49 -6.41 47.64
C ILE A 439 -26.76 -6.33 46.80
N GLN A 440 -26.92 -5.28 45.99
CA GLN A 440 -28.10 -5.14 45.14
C GLN A 440 -28.22 -6.29 44.13
N ARG A 441 -27.12 -6.71 43.50
CA ARG A 441 -27.09 -7.87 42.59
C ARG A 441 -27.46 -9.17 43.31
N TYR A 442 -27.03 -9.35 44.56
CA TYR A 442 -27.28 -10.57 45.33
C TYR A 442 -28.70 -10.62 45.89
N VAL A 443 -29.19 -9.54 46.50
CA VAL A 443 -30.54 -9.48 47.08
C VAL A 443 -31.61 -9.66 45.99
N VAL A 444 -31.39 -9.11 44.78
CA VAL A 444 -32.30 -9.30 43.63
C VAL A 444 -32.29 -10.74 43.09
N LYS A 445 -31.17 -11.47 43.22
CA LYS A 445 -31.01 -12.85 42.73
C LYS A 445 -31.26 -13.93 43.79
N ALA A 446 -31.41 -13.55 45.06
CA ALA A 446 -31.61 -14.47 46.16
C ALA A 446 -32.97 -15.17 46.04
N ARG A 447 -32.99 -16.50 46.24
CA ARG A 447 -34.25 -17.23 46.37
C ARG A 447 -34.88 -16.89 47.74
N PRO A 448 -36.21 -17.02 47.92
CA PRO A 448 -36.85 -16.77 49.22
C PRO A 448 -36.29 -17.60 50.39
N SER A 449 -35.59 -18.70 50.10
CA SER A 449 -34.93 -19.58 51.08
C SER A 449 -33.47 -19.19 51.38
N ASP A 450 -32.85 -18.30 50.61
CA ASP A 450 -31.48 -17.84 50.82
C ASP A 450 -31.49 -16.60 51.71
N ARG A 451 -30.92 -16.70 52.92
CA ARG A 451 -30.71 -15.55 53.79
C ARG A 451 -29.34 -14.95 53.55
N CYS A 452 -29.31 -13.62 53.49
CA CYS A 452 -28.07 -12.85 53.50
C CYS A 452 -27.97 -12.09 54.83
N VAL A 453 -26.77 -11.95 55.36
CA VAL A 453 -26.52 -11.22 56.60
C VAL A 453 -25.52 -10.13 56.35
N LEU A 454 -25.90 -8.87 56.62
CA LEU A 454 -25.01 -7.73 56.62
C LEU A 454 -24.57 -7.43 58.05
N MET A 455 -23.25 -7.42 58.26
CA MET A 455 -22.61 -6.95 59.48
C MET A 455 -21.91 -5.62 59.17
N ILE A 456 -22.21 -4.57 59.92
CA ILE A 456 -21.45 -3.32 59.91
C ILE A 456 -20.62 -3.30 61.20
N LEU A 457 -19.33 -3.07 61.06
CA LEU A 457 -18.35 -3.06 62.13
C LEU A 457 -17.77 -1.67 62.25
N ASP A 458 -17.62 -1.18 63.48
CA ASP A 458 -16.96 0.09 63.78
C ASP A 458 -15.88 -0.12 64.84
N VAL A 459 -14.70 0.44 64.60
CA VAL A 459 -13.58 0.35 65.54
C VAL A 459 -13.81 1.35 66.68
N ASP A 460 -14.03 0.83 67.89
CA ASP A 460 -14.33 1.65 69.05
C ASP A 460 -13.16 2.58 69.40
N ASN A 461 -13.46 3.88 69.49
CA ASN A 461 -12.51 4.93 69.85
C ASN A 461 -11.33 5.11 68.87
N PHE A 462 -11.47 4.75 67.60
CA PHE A 462 -10.40 4.89 66.60
C PHE A 462 -9.81 6.30 66.52
N LYS A 463 -10.65 7.35 66.66
CA LYS A 463 -10.18 8.74 66.73
C LYS A 463 -9.11 8.96 67.81
N LYS A 464 -9.29 8.37 69.01
CA LYS A 464 -8.28 8.47 70.08
C LYS A 464 -6.98 7.76 69.72
N VAL A 465 -7.05 6.65 68.96
CA VAL A 465 -5.86 5.95 68.47
C VAL A 465 -5.10 6.85 67.50
N ASN A 466 -5.78 7.52 66.57
CA ASN A 466 -5.16 8.48 65.66
C ASN A 466 -4.56 9.68 66.40
N ASP A 467 -5.26 10.21 67.40
CA ASP A 467 -4.81 11.37 68.19
C ASP A 467 -3.55 11.05 69.02
N ILE A 468 -3.41 9.81 69.50
CA ILE A 468 -2.30 9.38 70.37
C ILE A 468 -1.10 8.87 69.55
N TYR A 469 -1.35 8.03 68.54
CA TYR A 469 -0.31 7.28 67.82
C TYR A 469 -0.08 7.78 66.39
N GLY A 470 -0.84 8.79 65.95
CA GLY A 470 -0.77 9.36 64.61
C GLY A 470 -1.49 8.54 63.54
N HIS A 471 -1.87 9.21 62.45
CA HIS A 471 -2.64 8.61 61.35
C HIS A 471 -1.95 7.41 60.68
N LEU A 472 -0.61 7.38 60.60
CA LEU A 472 0.11 6.25 60.01
C LEU A 472 -0.07 4.95 60.83
N SER A 473 -0.12 5.08 62.16
CA SER A 473 -0.38 3.95 63.06
C SER A 473 -1.82 3.49 62.97
N GLY A 474 -2.76 4.43 62.84
CA GLY A 474 -4.17 4.12 62.56
C GLY A 474 -4.36 3.43 61.21
N ASP A 475 -3.67 3.88 60.17
CA ASP A 475 -3.71 3.28 58.83
C ASP A 475 -3.18 1.84 58.85
N ALA A 476 -2.04 1.60 59.51
CA ALA A 476 -1.49 0.25 59.69
C ALA A 476 -2.47 -0.68 60.43
N MET A 477 -3.14 -0.16 61.46
CA MET A 477 -4.16 -0.89 62.21
C MET A 477 -5.36 -1.26 61.33
N LEU A 478 -5.81 -0.36 60.45
CA LEU A 478 -6.91 -0.66 59.52
C LEU A 478 -6.51 -1.73 58.50
N VAL A 479 -5.25 -1.76 58.06
CA VAL A 479 -4.70 -2.84 57.21
C VAL A 479 -4.70 -4.17 57.96
N ASP A 480 -4.24 -4.18 59.22
CA ASP A 480 -4.25 -5.40 60.06
C ASP A 480 -5.66 -5.95 60.28
N ILE A 481 -6.65 -5.08 60.47
CA ILE A 481 -8.06 -5.44 60.57
C ILE A 481 -8.55 -6.06 59.25
N ALA A 482 -8.21 -5.46 58.11
CA ALA A 482 -8.59 -5.99 56.81
C ALA A 482 -7.99 -7.38 56.55
N ASP A 483 -6.72 -7.58 56.89
CA ASP A 483 -6.06 -8.88 56.77
C ASP A 483 -6.61 -9.92 57.75
N MET A 484 -7.07 -9.50 58.92
CA MET A 484 -7.80 -10.36 59.85
C MET A 484 -9.14 -10.79 59.26
N LEU A 485 -9.91 -9.86 58.70
CA LEU A 485 -11.20 -10.18 58.06
C LEU A 485 -11.02 -11.14 56.88
N ARG A 486 -10.01 -10.93 56.02
CA ARG A 486 -9.68 -11.86 54.92
C ARG A 486 -9.39 -13.28 55.43
N ARG A 487 -8.63 -13.40 56.52
CA ARG A 487 -8.30 -14.70 57.13
C ARG A 487 -9.52 -15.39 57.75
N LEU A 488 -10.47 -14.63 58.28
CA LEU A 488 -11.71 -15.17 58.86
C LEU A 488 -12.74 -15.63 57.81
N PHE A 489 -12.70 -15.08 56.59
CA PHE A 489 -13.73 -15.30 55.57
C PHE A 489 -13.17 -15.56 54.15
N PRO A 490 -12.81 -16.81 53.81
CA PRO A 490 -12.15 -17.10 52.53
C PRO A 490 -13.09 -17.32 51.32
N GLU A 491 -14.32 -17.85 51.49
CA GLU A 491 -15.11 -18.34 50.33
C GLU A 491 -16.59 -17.89 50.26
N ASN A 492 -17.21 -17.41 51.35
CA ASN A 492 -18.65 -17.08 51.39
C ASN A 492 -18.97 -15.68 51.95
N ALA A 493 -18.08 -14.71 51.75
CA ALA A 493 -18.31 -13.35 52.23
C ALA A 493 -17.78 -12.29 51.26
N VAL A 494 -18.46 -11.15 51.21
CA VAL A 494 -17.91 -9.90 50.66
C VAL A 494 -17.44 -9.04 51.82
N LEU A 495 -16.17 -8.64 51.76
CA LEU A 495 -15.50 -7.82 52.77
C LEU A 495 -15.28 -6.41 52.22
N ALA A 496 -15.63 -5.42 53.02
CA ALA A 496 -15.63 -4.03 52.62
C ALA A 496 -15.05 -3.12 53.69
N ARG A 497 -14.47 -2.00 53.25
CA ARG A 497 -14.30 -0.82 54.09
C ARG A 497 -15.19 0.29 53.53
N VAL A 498 -16.13 0.74 54.34
CA VAL A 498 -17.24 1.61 53.89
C VAL A 498 -16.89 3.08 54.10
N GLY A 499 -16.09 3.40 55.10
CA GLY A 499 -15.54 4.74 55.33
C GLY A 499 -14.74 4.77 56.63
N GLY A 500 -13.75 5.66 56.76
CA GLY A 500 -13.01 5.86 58.01
C GLY A 500 -12.56 4.56 58.70
N ASP A 501 -13.18 4.25 59.83
CA ASP A 501 -13.01 3.07 60.69
C ASP A 501 -14.14 2.04 60.59
N GLU A 502 -15.05 2.20 59.63
CA GLU A 502 -16.18 1.33 59.39
C GLU A 502 -15.89 0.26 58.33
N PHE A 503 -16.16 -0.99 58.69
CA PHE A 503 -16.07 -2.15 57.81
C PHE A 503 -17.45 -2.78 57.62
N ALA A 504 -17.66 -3.43 56.49
CA ALA A 504 -18.85 -4.25 56.29
C ALA A 504 -18.49 -5.67 55.85
N VAL A 505 -19.23 -6.64 56.36
CA VAL A 505 -19.14 -8.04 55.98
C VAL A 505 -20.52 -8.50 55.55
N LEU A 506 -20.63 -8.96 54.32
CA LEU A 506 -21.85 -9.56 53.79
C LEU A 506 -21.66 -11.05 53.66
N LEU A 507 -22.46 -11.82 54.39
CA LEU A 507 -22.48 -13.28 54.33
C LEU A 507 -23.62 -13.77 53.45
N TYR A 508 -23.32 -14.75 52.60
CA TYR A 508 -24.28 -15.40 51.71
C TYR A 508 -24.62 -16.81 52.18
N HIS A 509 -25.82 -17.28 51.83
CA HIS A 509 -26.29 -18.64 52.13
C HIS A 509 -26.29 -19.00 53.61
N VAL A 510 -26.59 -18.02 54.48
CA VAL A 510 -26.64 -18.23 55.93
C VAL A 510 -27.88 -19.05 56.27
N LYS A 511 -27.71 -20.16 56.98
CA LYS A 511 -28.84 -21.06 57.29
C LYS A 511 -29.56 -20.68 58.58
N THR A 512 -28.79 -20.23 59.57
CA THR A 512 -29.29 -19.93 60.92
C THR A 512 -28.73 -18.61 61.44
N MET A 513 -29.47 -17.94 62.34
CA MET A 513 -28.98 -16.73 63.00
C MET A 513 -27.80 -17.01 63.95
N GLU A 514 -27.68 -18.25 64.42
CA GLU A 514 -26.57 -18.74 65.24
C GLU A 514 -25.24 -18.69 64.46
N GLU A 515 -25.26 -19.03 63.17
CA GLU A 515 -24.09 -18.93 62.29
C GLU A 515 -23.59 -17.49 62.16
N ALA A 516 -24.51 -16.52 62.03
CA ALA A 516 -24.17 -15.10 62.04
C ALA A 516 -23.62 -14.63 63.40
N ALA A 517 -24.20 -15.10 64.51
CA ALA A 517 -23.73 -14.77 65.85
C ALA A 517 -22.32 -15.34 66.11
N GLU A 518 -22.05 -16.59 65.71
CA GLU A 518 -20.73 -17.21 65.81
C GLU A 518 -19.67 -16.44 65.03
N LYS A 519 -20.01 -15.95 63.83
CA LYS A 519 -19.11 -15.11 63.02
C LYS A 519 -18.86 -13.74 63.66
N ALA A 520 -19.88 -13.09 64.20
CA ALA A 520 -19.71 -11.84 64.95
C ALA A 520 -18.81 -12.04 66.20
N ASP A 521 -18.98 -13.15 66.91
CA ASP A 521 -18.14 -13.52 68.05
C ASP A 521 -16.67 -13.81 67.65
N GLN A 522 -16.46 -14.47 66.50
CA GLN A 522 -15.11 -14.71 65.95
C GLN A 522 -14.42 -13.39 65.61
N ILE A 523 -15.15 -12.43 65.02
CA ILE A 523 -14.65 -11.09 64.74
C ILE A 523 -14.26 -10.39 66.06
N LEU A 524 -15.15 -10.34 67.05
CA LEU A 524 -14.88 -9.70 68.35
C LEU A 524 -13.66 -10.32 69.06
N LYS A 525 -13.53 -11.65 69.04
CA LYS A 525 -12.37 -12.36 69.61
C LYS A 525 -11.07 -12.06 68.85
N SER A 526 -11.13 -11.95 67.53
CA SER A 526 -9.97 -11.66 66.68
C SER A 526 -9.53 -10.20 66.83
N PHE A 527 -10.47 -9.27 66.98
CA PHE A 527 -10.18 -7.90 67.37
C PHE A 527 -9.42 -7.86 68.71
N ARG A 528 -9.76 -8.71 69.68
CA ARG A 528 -9.02 -8.81 70.96
C ARG A 528 -7.61 -9.39 70.83
N SER A 529 -7.36 -10.28 69.86
CA SER A 529 -6.06 -10.95 69.73
C SER A 529 -5.02 -10.09 69.01
N ILE A 530 -5.43 -9.22 68.08
CA ILE A 530 -4.59 -8.18 67.44
C ILE A 530 -3.95 -7.26 68.52
N LEU A 531 -4.59 -7.14 69.69
CA LEU A 531 -4.25 -6.15 70.73
C LEU A 531 -3.22 -6.61 71.76
N LYS A 532 -2.79 -7.87 71.77
CA LYS A 532 -1.73 -8.30 72.71
C LYS A 532 -0.36 -7.66 72.41
N GLN A 533 -0.22 -6.94 71.30
CA GLN A 533 1.02 -6.25 70.92
C GLN A 533 1.01 -4.72 71.19
N GLN A 534 -0.13 -4.09 71.50
CA GLN A 534 -0.20 -2.65 71.80
C GLN A 534 -1.06 -2.38 73.06
N ASN A 535 -0.46 -1.76 74.09
CA ASN A 535 -1.12 -1.40 75.35
C ASN A 535 -2.12 -0.24 75.11
N ASP A 536 -3.41 -0.54 74.90
CA ASP A 536 -4.61 0.10 75.49
C ASP A 536 -5.90 -0.23 74.70
N MET A 537 -7.05 -0.03 75.36
CA MET A 537 -8.43 -0.44 75.02
C MET A 537 -8.93 -0.15 73.59
N ILE A 538 -8.71 -1.06 72.64
CA ILE A 538 -9.40 -1.06 71.35
C ILE A 538 -10.42 -2.21 71.35
N SER A 539 -11.61 -1.97 70.82
CA SER A 539 -12.62 -3.00 70.59
C SER A 539 -13.37 -2.69 69.29
N CYS A 540 -14.31 -3.54 68.89
CA CYS A 540 -15.25 -3.17 67.84
C CYS A 540 -16.69 -3.38 68.28
N SER A 541 -17.56 -2.55 67.75
CA SER A 541 -19.00 -2.71 67.85
C SER A 541 -19.53 -3.23 66.51
N ILE A 542 -20.51 -4.14 66.53
CA ILE A 542 -21.06 -4.76 65.32
C ILE A 542 -22.59 -4.62 65.29
N GLY A 543 -23.13 -4.10 64.20
CA GLY A 543 -24.56 -4.12 63.92
C GLY A 543 -24.90 -5.17 62.87
N ILE A 544 -25.91 -5.99 63.12
CA ILE A 544 -26.27 -7.12 62.26
C ILE A 544 -27.70 -6.96 61.76
N SER A 545 -27.88 -7.06 60.45
CA SER A 545 -29.19 -7.04 59.78
C SER A 545 -29.30 -8.17 58.77
N THR A 546 -30.49 -8.75 58.60
CA THR A 546 -30.73 -9.90 57.73
C THR A 546 -31.68 -9.58 56.59
N ALA A 547 -31.41 -10.14 55.42
CA ALA A 547 -32.28 -10.08 54.26
C ALA A 547 -32.84 -11.48 53.99
N PRO A 548 -34.16 -11.61 53.70
CA PRO A 548 -35.11 -10.52 53.44
C PRO A 548 -35.84 -9.96 54.68
N GLU A 549 -35.63 -10.49 55.88
CA GLU A 549 -36.45 -10.23 57.08
C GLU A 549 -36.43 -8.76 57.53
N ASN A 550 -35.27 -8.10 57.45
CA ASN A 550 -35.07 -6.72 57.87
C ASN A 550 -34.94 -5.77 56.66
N GLY A 551 -35.34 -6.20 55.46
CA GLY A 551 -35.28 -5.38 54.25
C GLY A 551 -34.98 -6.17 52.97
N ASP A 552 -35.44 -5.64 51.85
CA ASP A 552 -35.33 -6.22 50.50
C ASP A 552 -34.38 -5.45 49.57
N ASN A 553 -33.69 -4.43 50.08
CA ASN A 553 -32.77 -3.60 49.31
C ASN A 553 -31.60 -3.11 50.16
N PHE A 554 -30.50 -2.69 49.52
CA PHE A 554 -29.29 -2.27 50.24
C PHE A 554 -29.56 -1.16 51.27
N ALA A 555 -30.35 -0.15 50.91
CA ALA A 555 -30.60 1.00 51.78
C ALA A 555 -31.34 0.61 53.07
N SER A 556 -32.35 -0.28 52.98
CA SER A 556 -33.09 -0.76 54.15
C SER A 556 -32.23 -1.66 55.04
N ILE A 557 -31.52 -2.62 54.45
CA ILE A 557 -30.67 -3.55 55.21
C ILE A 557 -29.51 -2.81 55.90
N TYR A 558 -28.88 -1.85 55.20
CA TYR A 558 -27.78 -1.04 55.73
C TYR A 558 -28.26 -0.13 56.87
N LYS A 559 -29.37 0.60 56.69
CA LYS A 559 -29.97 1.45 57.74
C LYS A 559 -30.27 0.65 59.01
N ASN A 560 -30.80 -0.55 58.85
CA ASN A 560 -31.15 -1.41 59.98
C ASN A 560 -29.92 -2.00 60.68
N ALA A 561 -28.87 -2.34 59.92
CA ALA A 561 -27.59 -2.73 60.50
C ALA A 561 -26.93 -1.57 61.27
N ASP A 562 -27.00 -0.35 60.75
CA ASP A 562 -26.47 0.85 61.41
C ASP A 562 -27.21 1.19 62.72
N ALA A 563 -28.55 1.07 62.73
CA ALA A 563 -29.34 1.21 63.95
C ALA A 563 -28.95 0.19 65.03
N ALA A 564 -28.70 -1.06 64.63
CA ALA A 564 -28.21 -2.11 65.53
C ALA A 564 -26.78 -1.79 66.03
N LEU A 565 -25.90 -1.27 65.17
CA LEU A 565 -24.56 -0.85 65.54
C LEU A 565 -24.59 0.25 66.60
N TYR A 566 -25.45 1.26 66.43
CA TYR A 566 -25.63 2.33 67.41
C TYR A 566 -26.09 1.79 68.78
N GLN A 567 -27.00 0.80 68.79
CA GLN A 567 -27.42 0.13 70.01
C GLN A 567 -26.24 -0.62 70.69
N ALA A 568 -25.42 -1.33 69.92
CA ALA A 568 -24.22 -2.00 70.42
C ALA A 568 -23.26 -1.00 71.08
N LYS A 569 -23.06 0.19 70.47
CA LYS A 569 -22.26 1.28 71.04
C LYS A 569 -22.86 1.80 72.36
N ARG A 570 -24.16 2.05 72.43
CA ARG A 570 -24.86 2.55 73.64
C ARG A 570 -24.85 1.57 74.80
N GLN A 571 -24.86 0.26 74.52
CA GLN A 571 -24.84 -0.77 75.55
C GLN A 571 -23.45 -1.03 76.15
N GLY A 572 -22.44 -0.22 75.81
CA GLY A 572 -21.12 -0.29 76.39
C GLY A 572 -20.04 -0.82 75.46
N LYS A 573 -20.25 -0.77 74.12
CA LYS A 573 -19.28 -1.14 73.08
C LYS A 573 -18.81 -2.61 73.16
N ASN A 574 -17.83 -3.01 72.34
CA ASN A 574 -17.20 -4.34 72.36
C ASN A 574 -18.20 -5.52 72.30
N ARG A 575 -19.23 -5.38 71.45
CA ARG A 575 -20.33 -6.34 71.32
C ARG A 575 -20.99 -6.23 69.96
N TYR A 576 -21.82 -7.21 69.64
CA TYR A 576 -22.74 -7.13 68.52
C TYR A 576 -24.18 -6.92 68.99
N ALA A 577 -25.03 -6.39 68.11
CA ALA A 577 -26.47 -6.38 68.27
C ALA A 577 -27.16 -6.77 66.95
N PHE A 578 -28.23 -7.54 67.06
CA PHE A 578 -29.13 -7.81 65.94
C PHE A 578 -30.22 -6.75 65.88
N TYR A 579 -30.58 -6.32 64.67
CA TYR A 579 -31.73 -5.46 64.47
C TYR A 579 -33.03 -6.18 64.88
N ALA A 580 -33.90 -5.48 65.61
CA ALA A 580 -35.24 -5.93 65.99
C ALA A 580 -36.25 -4.78 65.83
N GLU A 581 -37.45 -5.09 65.33
CA GLU A 581 -38.50 -4.10 64.98
C GLU A 581 -39.00 -3.27 66.18
N THR A 582 -38.83 -3.76 67.41
CA THR A 582 -39.18 -3.04 68.66
C THR A 582 -38.25 -1.86 68.99
N LEU A 583 -37.28 -1.53 68.12
CA LEU A 583 -36.32 -0.45 68.30
C LEU A 583 -36.82 0.93 67.80
N GLU A 584 -37.97 1.01 67.13
CA GLU A 584 -38.47 2.25 66.50
C GLU A 584 -38.95 3.33 67.49
N ASP A 585 -39.25 3.00 68.75
CA ASP A 585 -39.90 3.93 69.71
C ASP A 585 -38.98 4.91 70.47
N VAL A 586 -37.66 4.98 70.17
CA VAL A 586 -36.72 5.86 70.92
C VAL A 586 -35.99 6.88 70.03
N ILE A 587 -36.39 7.06 68.77
CA ILE A 587 -35.71 7.99 67.85
C ILE A 587 -36.54 9.26 67.64
N GLN A 588 -36.34 10.27 68.49
CA GLN A 588 -36.52 11.68 68.13
C GLN A 588 -35.20 12.42 68.37
N PRO A 589 -34.61 13.07 67.35
CA PRO A 589 -33.51 14.00 67.55
C PRO A 589 -34.08 15.37 67.97
N GLU A 590 -33.80 15.78 69.21
CA GLU A 590 -33.99 17.18 69.61
C GLU A 590 -32.97 18.08 68.90
N SER A 591 -33.50 19.20 68.40
CA SER A 591 -32.91 20.18 67.51
C SER A 591 -31.74 20.97 68.09
N GLN A 592 -30.65 21.07 67.32
CA GLN A 592 -29.95 22.34 67.11
C GLN A 592 -30.17 22.78 65.67
N THR A 593 -30.97 23.83 65.53
CA THR A 593 -31.27 24.58 64.32
C THR A 593 -30.07 25.43 63.89
N ASP A 594 -30.03 25.71 62.57
CA ASP A 594 -29.23 26.72 61.86
C ASP A 594 -27.94 26.32 61.10
N VAL A 595 -27.77 25.04 60.70
CA VAL A 595 -26.74 24.66 59.70
C VAL A 595 -27.27 23.69 58.61
N ALA A 596 -28.56 23.33 58.65
CA ALA A 596 -29.07 22.12 57.99
C ALA A 596 -29.49 22.25 56.50
N GLU A 597 -29.33 23.41 55.85
CA GLU A 597 -29.56 23.51 54.40
C GLU A 597 -28.26 23.52 53.57
N ALA A 598 -27.10 23.80 54.18
CA ALA A 598 -25.79 23.70 53.52
C ALA A 598 -25.14 22.32 53.69
N ALA A 599 -25.37 21.65 54.83
CA ALA A 599 -24.72 20.36 55.15
C ALA A 599 -25.35 19.13 54.48
N VAL A 600 -26.56 19.22 53.93
CA VAL A 600 -27.24 18.10 53.24
C VAL A 600 -26.71 17.89 51.80
N MET A 601 -25.98 18.88 51.27
CA MET A 601 -25.29 18.78 49.98
C MET A 601 -23.84 18.25 50.14
N ASP A 602 -23.16 18.62 51.24
CA ASP A 602 -21.74 18.32 51.47
C ASP A 602 -21.46 16.87 51.95
N GLN A 603 -22.40 16.22 52.64
CA GLN A 603 -22.23 14.83 53.09
C GLN A 603 -22.73 13.76 52.10
N LYS A 604 -23.41 14.15 51.02
CA LYS A 604 -23.94 13.21 50.02
C LYS A 604 -22.96 12.82 48.91
N LEU A 605 -21.85 13.54 48.74
CA LEU A 605 -20.89 13.28 47.65
C LEU A 605 -19.63 12.53 48.07
N ALA A 606 -19.36 12.37 49.37
CA ALA A 606 -18.17 11.65 49.85
C ALA A 606 -18.25 10.12 49.67
N ASP A 607 -19.41 9.58 49.29
CA ASP A 607 -19.72 8.14 49.36
C ASP A 607 -19.98 7.45 48.00
N GLN A 608 -19.89 8.19 46.89
CA GLN A 608 -20.02 7.61 45.54
C GLN A 608 -18.65 7.63 44.87
N ASN A 609 -18.22 6.48 44.34
CA ASN A 609 -16.97 6.24 43.60
C ASN A 609 -16.55 7.45 42.73
N LEU A 610 -15.78 8.40 43.29
CA LEU A 610 -15.34 9.59 42.58
C LEU A 610 -14.60 9.20 41.29
N THR A 611 -13.78 8.16 41.35
CA THR A 611 -13.09 7.56 40.19
C THR A 611 -14.07 7.07 39.12
N GLY A 612 -15.13 6.35 39.53
CA GLY A 612 -16.16 5.86 38.61
C GLY A 612 -17.00 6.99 38.02
N TYR A 613 -17.28 8.03 38.82
CA TYR A 613 -17.99 9.23 38.40
C TYR A 613 -17.17 10.06 37.40
N VAL A 614 -15.87 10.24 37.65
CA VAL A 614 -14.91 10.87 36.72
C VAL A 614 -14.93 10.11 35.39
N LEU A 615 -14.87 8.78 35.43
CA LEU A 615 -14.91 7.95 34.22
C LEU A 615 -16.24 8.07 33.46
N ASP A 616 -17.37 8.13 34.18
CA ASP A 616 -18.70 8.26 33.56
C ASP A 616 -18.88 9.64 32.90
N ILE A 617 -18.43 10.72 33.55
CA ILE A 617 -18.45 12.07 32.97
C ILE A 617 -17.62 12.11 31.68
N LEU A 618 -16.37 11.63 31.74
CA LEU A 618 -15.45 11.67 30.61
C LEU A 618 -15.88 10.76 29.45
N SER A 619 -16.58 9.66 29.73
CA SER A 619 -17.04 8.73 28.69
C SER A 619 -18.34 9.17 28.02
N ARG A 620 -19.20 9.94 28.70
CA ARG A 620 -20.49 10.41 28.15
C ARG A 620 -20.45 11.83 27.58
N SER A 621 -19.40 12.59 27.89
CA SER A 621 -19.33 14.00 27.50
C SER A 621 -19.09 14.21 26.01
N HIS A 622 -19.84 15.13 25.41
CA HIS A 622 -19.61 15.60 24.04
C HIS A 622 -18.59 16.74 23.93
N SER A 623 -18.16 17.32 25.06
CA SER A 623 -17.20 18.43 25.11
C SER A 623 -16.22 18.21 26.25
N MET A 624 -15.01 17.78 25.88
CA MET A 624 -13.95 17.41 26.83
C MET A 624 -13.56 18.59 27.74
N GLU A 625 -13.43 19.79 27.18
CA GLU A 625 -13.01 20.99 27.90
C GLU A 625 -13.97 21.35 29.06
N LYS A 626 -15.29 21.29 28.82
CA LYS A 626 -16.29 21.53 29.86
C LYS A 626 -16.24 20.48 30.96
N SER A 627 -16.05 19.22 30.56
CA SER A 627 -15.97 18.10 31.49
C SER A 627 -14.72 18.16 32.35
N ILE A 628 -13.56 18.53 31.81
CA ILE A 628 -12.35 18.75 32.60
C ILE A 628 -12.59 19.84 33.64
N ASN A 629 -13.09 21.02 33.24
CA ASN A 629 -13.35 22.13 34.18
C ASN A 629 -14.30 21.71 35.31
N GLN A 630 -15.39 21.00 34.98
CA GLN A 630 -16.30 20.45 35.99
C GLN A 630 -15.61 19.45 36.92
N LEU A 631 -14.76 18.58 36.38
CA LEU A 631 -14.05 17.57 37.16
C LEU A 631 -13.02 18.19 38.10
N LEU A 632 -12.28 19.20 37.65
CA LEU A 632 -11.35 19.93 38.52
C LEU A 632 -12.08 20.58 39.68
N GLU A 633 -13.26 21.16 39.44
CA GLU A 633 -14.11 21.68 40.51
C GLU A 633 -14.59 20.58 41.48
N ILE A 634 -15.11 19.48 40.96
CA ILE A 634 -15.61 18.36 41.78
C ILE A 634 -14.48 17.80 42.66
N VAL A 635 -13.33 17.51 42.05
CA VAL A 635 -12.16 16.95 42.74
C VAL A 635 -11.61 17.96 43.75
N GLY A 636 -11.50 19.23 43.37
CA GLY A 636 -10.99 20.29 44.23
C GLY A 636 -11.84 20.51 45.47
N ARG A 637 -13.17 20.57 45.32
CA ARG A 637 -14.10 20.64 46.44
C ARG A 637 -14.09 19.39 47.31
N GLN A 638 -14.05 18.20 46.69
CA GLN A 638 -14.13 16.93 47.42
C GLN A 638 -12.88 16.62 48.23
N VAL A 639 -11.70 16.98 47.72
CA VAL A 639 -10.42 16.83 48.44
C VAL A 639 -10.11 18.06 49.29
N ASP A 640 -10.97 19.10 49.24
CA ASP A 640 -10.84 20.37 49.96
C ASP A 640 -9.48 21.03 49.80
N VAL A 641 -8.98 21.12 48.57
CA VAL A 641 -7.72 21.83 48.25
C VAL A 641 -8.00 23.25 47.78
N SER A 642 -7.01 24.14 47.91
CA SER A 642 -7.13 25.55 47.51
C SER A 642 -7.21 25.72 45.98
N ARG A 643 -6.46 24.91 45.22
CA ARG A 643 -6.39 25.00 43.77
C ARG A 643 -6.14 23.63 43.12
N VAL A 644 -6.77 23.38 41.98
CA VAL A 644 -6.48 22.24 41.10
C VAL A 644 -6.24 22.73 39.69
N TYR A 645 -5.20 22.23 39.03
CA TYR A 645 -4.79 22.72 37.71
C TYR A 645 -4.12 21.64 36.86
N ILE A 646 -4.01 21.91 35.57
CA ILE A 646 -3.35 21.05 34.59
C ILE A 646 -2.34 21.90 33.83
N PHE A 647 -1.08 21.47 33.88
CA PHE A 647 -0.04 21.92 32.97
C PHE A 647 0.09 20.94 31.80
N GLU A 648 0.17 21.48 30.59
CA GLU A 648 0.46 20.72 29.37
C GLU A 648 1.80 21.20 28.79
N ASP A 649 2.66 20.25 28.45
CA ASP A 649 3.94 20.53 27.81
C ASP A 649 3.79 20.58 26.27
N ASP A 650 4.70 21.30 25.63
CA ASP A 650 4.91 21.26 24.18
C ASP A 650 5.49 19.92 23.69
N GLU A 651 5.73 19.81 22.38
CA GLU A 651 6.19 18.54 21.80
C GLU A 651 7.57 18.12 22.29
N ASP A 652 8.44 19.08 22.56
CA ASP A 652 9.83 18.90 22.99
C ASP A 652 9.96 18.76 24.53
N GLY A 653 8.93 19.13 25.29
CA GLY A 653 8.91 19.07 26.74
C GLY A 653 9.63 20.23 27.43
N SER A 654 10.03 21.25 26.66
CA SER A 654 10.77 22.42 27.14
C SER A 654 9.85 23.51 27.68
N ILE A 655 8.64 23.63 27.13
CA ILE A 655 7.71 24.70 27.48
C ILE A 655 6.45 24.08 28.05
N SER A 656 5.99 24.59 29.20
CA SER A 656 4.77 24.13 29.87
C SER A 656 3.79 25.28 30.08
N SER A 657 2.48 25.03 29.91
CA SER A 657 1.44 26.05 30.08
C SER A 657 0.29 25.53 30.93
N ASN A 658 -0.28 26.38 31.79
CA ASN A 658 -1.45 26.06 32.59
C ASN A 658 -2.71 26.12 31.71
N THR A 659 -3.24 24.97 31.30
CA THR A 659 -4.37 24.92 30.35
C THR A 659 -5.73 24.84 31.03
N PHE A 660 -5.79 24.36 32.28
CA PHE A 660 -7.01 24.26 33.07
C PHE A 660 -6.74 24.59 34.52
N GLU A 661 -7.67 25.31 35.16
CA GLU A 661 -7.54 25.69 36.56
C GLU A 661 -8.91 25.83 37.22
N TRP A 662 -9.01 25.31 38.43
CA TRP A 662 -10.08 25.60 39.37
C TRP A 662 -9.48 26.12 40.68
N CYS A 663 -10.08 27.18 41.22
CA CYS A 663 -9.68 27.80 42.49
C CYS A 663 -10.86 27.81 43.46
N LYS A 664 -10.58 27.55 44.75
CA LYS A 664 -11.51 27.79 45.84
C LYS A 664 -11.80 29.29 45.97
N GLU A 665 -12.98 29.65 46.46
CA GLU A 665 -13.36 31.04 46.66
C GLU A 665 -12.35 31.78 47.56
N GLY A 666 -11.86 32.93 47.11
CA GLY A 666 -10.82 33.71 47.80
C GLY A 666 -9.38 33.37 47.38
N ILE A 667 -9.14 32.33 46.58
CA ILE A 667 -7.83 32.02 46.00
C ILE A 667 -7.69 32.71 44.64
N GLN A 668 -6.54 33.37 44.40
CA GLN A 668 -6.24 34.04 43.14
C GLN A 668 -5.98 33.00 42.03
N PRO A 669 -6.66 33.09 40.87
CA PRO A 669 -6.35 32.26 39.69
C PRO A 669 -5.00 32.64 39.06
N GLU A 670 -4.22 31.66 38.63
CA GLU A 670 -2.91 31.84 38.02
C GLU A 670 -2.82 31.30 36.59
N LYS A 671 -3.89 30.71 36.06
CA LYS A 671 -3.94 30.17 34.69
C LYS A 671 -3.39 31.16 33.67
N GLU A 672 -3.92 32.38 33.62
CA GLU A 672 -3.53 33.37 32.61
C GLU A 672 -2.10 33.91 32.80
N ASN A 673 -1.53 33.80 34.01
CA ASN A 673 -0.18 34.26 34.32
C ASN A 673 0.87 33.19 34.00
N LEU A 674 0.49 31.91 34.06
CA LEU A 674 1.37 30.75 33.95
C LEU A 674 1.27 30.09 32.57
N GLN A 675 1.58 30.88 31.53
CA GLN A 675 1.61 30.43 30.14
C GLN A 675 3.04 30.42 29.61
N SER A 676 3.38 29.41 28.80
CA SER A 676 4.68 29.29 28.12
C SER A 676 5.90 29.37 29.05
N ILE A 677 5.85 28.62 30.15
CA ILE A 677 6.92 28.54 31.14
C ILE A 677 8.05 27.67 30.60
N ASP A 678 9.26 28.21 30.56
CA ASP A 678 10.47 27.47 30.25
C ASP A 678 10.88 26.57 31.42
N MET A 679 10.71 25.26 31.25
CA MET A 679 10.95 24.26 32.29
C MET A 679 12.44 24.02 32.56
N ASP A 680 13.31 24.31 31.60
CA ASP A 680 14.76 24.19 31.76
C ASP A 680 15.31 25.32 32.66
N SER A 681 14.64 26.47 32.67
CA SER A 681 14.98 27.61 33.53
C SER A 681 14.61 27.43 35.01
N LEU A 682 13.85 26.38 35.36
CA LEU A 682 13.32 26.11 36.71
C LEU A 682 14.12 25.04 37.48
N ASP A 683 15.45 25.04 37.32
CA ASP A 683 16.38 24.13 38.01
C ASP A 683 15.98 22.65 37.86
N HIS A 684 15.73 22.18 36.63
CA HIS A 684 15.26 20.82 36.33
C HIS A 684 14.01 20.42 37.13
N TYR A 685 12.92 21.21 37.00
CA TYR A 685 11.69 21.05 37.77
C TYR A 685 11.13 19.60 37.80
N TYR A 686 11.30 18.85 36.71
CA TYR A 686 10.86 17.46 36.61
C TYR A 686 11.61 16.47 37.51
N ASP A 687 12.78 16.82 38.04
CA ASP A 687 13.56 15.99 38.98
C ASP A 687 12.87 15.88 40.35
N ASN A 688 11.92 16.77 40.64
CA ASN A 688 11.11 16.72 41.85
C ASN A 688 10.10 15.56 41.87
N PHE A 689 9.81 14.96 40.70
CA PHE A 689 8.87 13.85 40.59
C PHE A 689 9.58 12.52 40.88
N SER A 690 8.97 11.70 41.73
CA SER A 690 9.43 10.33 42.00
C SER A 690 9.32 9.42 40.77
N GLU A 691 9.88 8.21 40.84
CA GLU A 691 9.69 7.16 39.82
C GLU A 691 8.21 6.83 39.56
N GLU A 692 7.35 7.02 40.57
CA GLU A 692 5.89 6.84 40.43
C GLU A 692 5.17 8.03 39.77
N GLY A 693 5.92 9.09 39.43
CA GLY A 693 5.42 10.30 38.81
C GLY A 693 4.70 11.23 39.78
N ILE A 694 5.04 11.22 41.07
CA ILE A 694 4.48 12.13 42.07
C ILE A 694 5.54 13.13 42.52
N PHE A 695 5.21 14.41 42.51
CA PHE A 695 5.92 15.41 43.28
C PHE A 695 5.06 15.81 44.47
N PHE A 696 5.60 15.66 45.68
CA PHE A 696 4.91 15.96 46.92
C PHE A 696 5.79 16.80 47.83
N CYS A 697 5.37 18.02 48.14
CA CYS A 697 6.08 18.94 49.01
C CYS A 697 5.12 19.48 50.09
N ARG A 698 5.45 19.20 51.35
CA ARG A 698 4.66 19.62 52.52
C ARG A 698 4.86 21.10 52.87
N ASP A 699 6.04 21.61 52.57
CA ASP A 699 6.43 22.97 52.88
C ASP A 699 7.36 23.46 51.78
N VAL A 700 6.83 24.30 50.89
CA VAL A 700 7.56 24.80 49.72
C VAL A 700 8.79 25.63 50.10
N SER A 701 8.90 26.12 51.34
CA SER A 701 10.09 26.84 51.80
C SER A 701 11.35 25.98 51.83
N THR A 702 11.19 24.65 51.76
CA THR A 702 12.27 23.66 51.71
C THR A 702 12.83 23.43 50.31
N LEU A 703 12.22 23.98 49.26
CA LEU A 703 12.63 23.80 47.86
C LEU A 703 13.80 24.72 47.45
N LEU A 704 14.41 24.40 46.30
CA LEU A 704 15.46 25.21 45.67
C LEU A 704 14.98 26.63 45.33
N THR A 705 15.92 27.57 45.22
CA THR A 705 15.62 29.00 45.27
C THR A 705 14.66 29.47 44.17
N HIS A 706 14.81 29.05 42.91
CA HIS A 706 13.90 29.47 41.83
C HIS A 706 12.52 28.80 41.92
N GLN A 707 12.48 27.51 42.23
CA GLN A 707 11.23 26.74 42.40
C GLN A 707 10.40 27.28 43.58
N ARG A 708 11.07 27.58 44.69
CA ARG A 708 10.47 28.20 45.87
C ARG A 708 9.90 29.57 45.53
N MET A 709 10.66 30.43 44.86
CA MET A 709 10.18 31.77 44.47
C MET A 709 8.90 31.69 43.63
N LEU A 710 8.85 30.77 42.66
CA LEU A 710 7.67 30.57 41.80
C LEU A 710 6.43 30.11 42.59
N LEU A 711 6.59 29.16 43.52
CA LEU A 711 5.46 28.61 44.29
C LEU A 711 5.01 29.57 45.41
N GLU A 712 5.93 30.18 46.15
CA GLU A 712 5.62 31.12 47.23
C GLU A 712 4.97 32.41 46.70
N SER A 713 5.35 32.89 45.50
CA SER A 713 4.72 34.08 44.91
C SER A 713 3.23 33.88 44.62
N GLN A 714 2.79 32.63 44.45
CA GLN A 714 1.39 32.26 44.25
C GLN A 714 0.64 31.98 45.56
N GLY A 715 1.32 32.14 46.71
CA GLY A 715 0.76 31.84 48.03
C GLY A 715 0.75 30.36 48.40
N ILE A 716 1.37 29.49 47.59
CA ILE A 716 1.37 28.05 47.84
C ILE A 716 2.20 27.74 49.08
N LYS A 717 1.67 26.88 49.95
CA LYS A 717 2.32 26.37 51.18
C LYS A 717 2.71 24.92 51.04
N SER A 718 1.83 24.13 50.44
CA SER A 718 2.06 22.71 50.15
C SER A 718 1.53 22.35 48.77
N VAL A 719 2.18 21.42 48.09
CA VAL A 719 1.83 21.01 46.73
C VAL A 719 1.90 19.50 46.56
N LEU A 720 0.93 18.95 45.83
CA LEU A 720 0.95 17.59 45.30
C LEU A 720 0.73 17.66 43.79
N GLN A 721 1.64 17.11 43.00
CA GLN A 721 1.55 17.07 41.54
C GLN A 721 1.71 15.64 41.04
N CYS A 722 0.90 15.29 40.05
CA CYS A 722 0.89 13.98 39.39
C CYS A 722 1.26 14.17 37.91
N ARG A 723 2.34 13.52 37.48
CA ARG A 723 2.89 13.64 36.13
C ARG A 723 1.99 12.97 35.09
N ILE A 724 1.76 13.64 33.97
CA ILE A 724 1.09 13.10 32.78
C ILE A 724 2.17 12.52 31.85
N MET A 725 1.96 11.28 31.40
CA MET A 725 2.90 10.55 30.56
C MET A 725 2.22 10.11 29.26
N ASP A 726 2.90 10.28 28.13
CA ASP A 726 2.51 9.73 26.82
C ASP A 726 3.72 9.06 26.15
N GLN A 727 3.57 7.80 25.75
CA GLN A 727 4.63 6.97 25.14
C GLN A 727 5.99 7.02 25.89
N GLY A 728 5.96 7.16 27.22
CA GLY A 728 7.18 7.22 28.05
C GLY A 728 7.82 8.60 28.16
N LYS A 729 7.24 9.65 27.56
CA LYS A 729 7.67 11.05 27.71
C LYS A 729 6.71 11.83 28.64
N PRO A 730 7.21 12.81 29.42
CA PRO A 730 6.35 13.77 30.11
C PRO A 730 5.52 14.57 29.10
N ARG A 731 4.27 14.86 29.45
CA ARG A 731 3.38 15.75 28.71
C ARG A 731 2.73 16.82 29.60
N GLY A 732 3.35 17.09 30.74
CA GLY A 732 2.82 17.98 31.77
C GLY A 732 2.45 17.24 33.06
N PHE A 733 1.63 17.88 33.88
CA PHE A 733 1.25 17.39 35.21
C PHE A 733 -0.08 18.00 35.68
N ILE A 734 -0.74 17.29 36.58
CA ILE A 734 -1.95 17.75 37.27
C ILE A 734 -1.55 18.09 38.71
N GLY A 735 -1.85 19.30 39.15
CA GLY A 735 -1.45 19.80 40.46
C GLY A 735 -2.60 20.11 41.40
N PHE A 736 -2.32 19.96 42.69
CA PHE A 736 -3.20 20.20 43.82
C PHE A 736 -2.45 21.04 44.85
N ASP A 737 -2.79 22.31 44.97
CA ASP A 737 -2.10 23.25 45.87
C ASP A 737 -2.95 23.54 47.12
N GLU A 738 -2.25 23.73 48.24
CA GLU A 738 -2.79 24.37 49.44
C GLU A 738 -2.11 25.73 49.64
N CYS A 739 -2.89 26.80 49.71
CA CYS A 739 -2.39 28.18 49.84
C CYS A 739 -2.62 28.77 51.23
N THR A 740 -3.41 28.11 52.08
CA THR A 740 -3.81 28.67 53.39
C THR A 740 -2.92 28.20 54.53
N GLU A 741 -2.61 26.91 54.58
CA GLU A 741 -1.81 26.28 55.64
C GLU A 741 -0.95 25.13 55.12
N ASN A 742 -0.04 24.63 55.95
CA ASN A 742 0.75 23.45 55.59
C ASN A 742 -0.13 22.20 55.66
N ARG A 743 -0.35 21.55 54.52
CA ARG A 743 -1.24 20.40 54.39
C ARG A 743 -0.51 19.07 54.48
N TYR A 744 -1.15 18.12 55.14
CA TYR A 744 -0.79 16.72 55.10
C TYR A 744 -1.81 15.93 54.28
N TRP A 745 -1.37 15.33 53.18
CA TRP A 745 -2.16 14.34 52.45
C TRP A 745 -1.91 12.95 53.03
N THR A 746 -2.99 12.21 53.29
CA THR A 746 -2.89 10.79 53.70
C THR A 746 -2.46 9.91 52.53
N GLY A 747 -1.94 8.72 52.80
CA GLY A 747 -1.57 7.78 51.73
C GLY A 747 -2.75 7.40 50.82
N SER A 748 -3.97 7.34 51.37
CA SER A 748 -5.19 7.11 50.59
C SER A 748 -5.56 8.31 49.70
N GLN A 749 -5.40 9.55 50.18
CA GLN A 749 -5.62 10.75 49.37
C GLN A 749 -4.64 10.85 48.22
N ILE A 750 -3.35 10.57 48.46
CA ILE A 750 -2.33 10.56 47.40
C ILE A 750 -2.72 9.56 46.31
N ARG A 751 -3.07 8.32 46.68
CA ARG A 751 -3.47 7.29 45.71
C ARG A 751 -4.74 7.63 44.95
N LEU A 752 -5.73 8.23 45.61
CA LEU A 752 -6.95 8.70 44.95
C LEU A 752 -6.64 9.78 43.91
N LEU A 753 -5.89 10.81 44.30
CA LEU A 753 -5.50 11.91 43.43
C LEU A 753 -4.64 11.43 42.26
N GLN A 754 -3.71 10.50 42.49
CA GLN A 754 -2.96 9.85 41.42
C GLN A 754 -3.86 9.11 40.44
N THR A 755 -4.85 8.36 40.93
CA THR A 755 -5.77 7.59 40.08
C THR A 755 -6.61 8.51 39.20
N ILE A 756 -7.18 9.56 39.81
CA ILE A 756 -7.96 10.58 39.09
C ILE A 756 -7.07 11.30 38.06
N SER A 757 -5.85 11.66 38.46
CA SER A 757 -4.90 12.35 37.57
C SER A 757 -4.51 11.47 36.38
N ARG A 758 -4.31 10.16 36.57
CA ARG A 758 -4.04 9.22 35.47
C ARG A 758 -5.22 9.13 34.51
N ILE A 759 -6.46 9.05 35.03
CA ILE A 759 -7.66 9.01 34.19
C ILE A 759 -7.77 10.30 33.38
N LEU A 760 -7.71 11.46 34.03
CA LEU A 760 -7.75 12.76 33.35
C LEU A 760 -6.65 12.89 32.30
N GLY A 761 -5.42 12.50 32.63
CA GLY A 761 -4.28 12.50 31.72
C GLY A 761 -4.52 11.65 30.47
N ILE A 762 -5.04 10.43 30.60
CA ILE A 762 -5.32 9.55 29.45
C ILE A 762 -6.36 10.16 28.52
N PHE A 763 -7.49 10.64 29.06
CA PHE A 763 -8.54 11.21 28.21
C PHE A 763 -8.09 12.54 27.57
N LEU A 764 -7.33 13.37 28.30
CA LEU A 764 -6.76 14.60 27.75
C LEU A 764 -5.80 14.29 26.61
N MET A 765 -4.87 13.34 26.78
CA MET A 765 -3.93 12.94 25.73
C MET A 765 -4.64 12.36 24.51
N LYS A 766 -5.71 11.59 24.73
CA LYS A 766 -6.55 11.06 23.65
C LYS A 766 -7.21 12.19 22.85
N GLU A 767 -7.79 13.19 23.52
CA GLU A 767 -8.41 14.35 22.88
C GLU A 767 -7.38 15.14 22.07
N ARG A 768 -6.20 15.42 22.65
CA ARG A 768 -5.10 16.12 21.95
C ARG A 768 -4.62 15.37 20.71
N ALA A 769 -4.57 14.03 20.78
CA ALA A 769 -4.24 13.21 19.62
C ALA A 769 -5.29 13.33 18.51
N GLN A 770 -6.58 13.37 18.86
CA GLN A 770 -7.68 13.54 17.92
C GLN A 770 -7.68 14.94 17.30
N GLU A 771 -7.46 15.99 18.09
CA GLU A 771 -7.29 17.36 17.60
C GLU A 771 -6.11 17.51 16.64
N ARG A 772 -4.97 16.85 16.92
CA ARG A 772 -3.80 16.81 16.02
C ARG A 772 -4.16 16.13 14.71
N LEU A 773 -4.89 15.01 14.74
CA LEU A 773 -5.34 14.32 13.53
C LEU A 773 -6.28 15.21 12.71
N CYS A 774 -7.27 15.86 13.35
CA CYS A 774 -8.17 16.79 12.69
C CYS A 774 -7.43 18.00 12.09
N ARG A 775 -6.45 18.58 12.82
CA ARG A 775 -5.60 19.66 12.29
C ARG A 775 -4.76 19.20 11.11
N ALA A 776 -4.17 18.01 11.16
CA ALA A 776 -3.41 17.45 10.05
C ALA A 776 -4.31 17.21 8.83
N MET A 777 -5.52 16.67 9.01
CA MET A 777 -6.52 16.48 7.95
C MET A 777 -7.03 17.78 7.36
N ASN A 778 -7.27 18.80 8.19
CA ASN A 778 -7.66 20.13 7.74
C ASN A 778 -6.52 20.83 7.01
N GLY A 779 -5.28 20.71 7.50
CA GLY A 779 -4.08 21.22 6.82
C GLY A 779 -3.85 20.53 5.48
N PHE A 780 -4.05 19.21 5.41
CA PHE A 780 -4.04 18.45 4.16
C PHE A 780 -5.15 18.91 3.21
N SER A 781 -6.36 19.14 3.72
CA SER A 781 -7.49 19.67 2.93
C SER A 781 -7.23 21.08 2.41
N ALA A 782 -6.67 21.98 3.24
CA ALA A 782 -6.31 23.33 2.85
C ALA A 782 -5.17 23.34 1.81
N ALA A 783 -4.17 22.47 1.95
CA ALA A 783 -3.11 22.30 0.96
C ALA A 783 -3.65 21.79 -0.38
N LEU A 784 -4.65 20.90 -0.35
CA LEU A 784 -5.39 20.48 -1.56
C LEU A 784 -6.20 21.63 -2.17
N GLU A 785 -6.82 22.49 -1.35
CA GLU A 785 -7.55 23.67 -1.82
C GLU A 785 -6.62 24.77 -2.39
N GLU A 786 -5.38 24.87 -1.92
CA GLU A 786 -4.40 25.83 -2.44
C GLU A 786 -3.81 25.40 -3.80
N GLN A 787 -3.89 24.11 -4.16
CA GLN A 787 -3.49 23.66 -5.50
C GLN A 787 -4.28 24.39 -6.59
N ARG A 788 -3.59 24.81 -7.65
CA ARG A 788 -4.20 25.49 -8.82
C ARG A 788 -5.13 24.57 -9.62
N ASP A 789 -5.00 23.26 -9.45
CA ASP A 789 -5.74 22.25 -10.18
C ASP A 789 -7.05 21.94 -9.47
N TRP A 790 -8.13 21.76 -10.23
CA TRP A 790 -9.45 21.51 -9.67
C TRP A 790 -9.69 20.02 -9.79
N PHE A 791 -10.05 19.40 -8.68
CA PHE A 791 -10.20 17.97 -8.65
C PHE A 791 -11.56 17.56 -8.11
N TYR A 792 -11.99 16.39 -8.53
CA TYR A 792 -13.22 15.74 -8.11
C TYR A 792 -13.01 14.23 -8.17
N ILE A 793 -13.82 13.49 -7.43
CA ILE A 793 -13.74 12.04 -7.32
C ILE A 793 -15.05 11.47 -7.85
N LEU A 794 -14.93 10.51 -8.76
CA LEU A 794 -16.04 9.81 -9.38
C LEU A 794 -16.11 8.37 -8.91
N ASP A 795 -17.32 7.86 -8.77
CA ASP A 795 -17.58 6.42 -8.77
C ASP A 795 -17.25 5.86 -10.17
N MET A 796 -16.40 4.85 -10.24
CA MET A 796 -15.93 4.29 -11.53
C MET A 796 -17.06 3.60 -12.31
N GLU A 797 -18.09 3.10 -11.63
CA GLU A 797 -19.21 2.40 -12.26
C GLU A 797 -20.29 3.39 -12.70
N THR A 798 -20.70 4.31 -11.82
CA THR A 798 -21.84 5.20 -12.09
C THR A 798 -21.45 6.56 -12.66
N CYS A 799 -20.17 6.94 -12.64
CA CYS A 799 -19.69 8.30 -12.92
C CYS A 799 -20.30 9.39 -12.01
N GLU A 800 -20.86 9.00 -10.86
CA GLU A 800 -21.38 9.95 -9.89
C GLU A 800 -20.24 10.62 -9.12
N PHE A 801 -20.37 11.92 -8.87
CA PHE A 801 -19.44 12.64 -8.02
C PHE A 801 -19.54 12.14 -6.57
N LEU A 802 -18.54 11.41 -6.12
CA LEU A 802 -18.36 11.05 -4.71
C LEU A 802 -17.87 12.26 -3.89
N TYR A 803 -17.08 13.12 -4.54
CA TYR A 803 -16.60 14.38 -3.97
C TYR A 803 -16.30 15.39 -5.08
N THR A 804 -16.72 16.64 -4.91
CA THR A 804 -16.27 17.77 -5.74
C THR A 804 -15.59 18.82 -4.87
N SER A 805 -14.42 19.30 -5.31
CA SER A 805 -13.76 20.43 -4.64
C SER A 805 -14.56 21.72 -4.83
N LYS A 806 -14.40 22.66 -3.88
CA LYS A 806 -15.11 23.95 -3.93
C LYS A 806 -14.87 24.73 -5.23
N LYS A 807 -13.64 24.68 -5.78
CA LYS A 807 -13.30 25.32 -7.07
C LYS A 807 -14.07 24.71 -8.25
N VAL A 808 -14.37 23.41 -8.21
CA VAL A 808 -15.21 22.75 -9.22
C VAL A 808 -16.65 23.25 -9.11
N GLN A 809 -17.19 23.34 -7.89
CA GLN A 809 -18.56 23.83 -7.65
C GLN A 809 -18.73 25.32 -7.98
N GLU A 810 -17.72 26.15 -7.70
CA GLU A 810 -17.71 27.59 -8.05
C GLU A 810 -17.69 27.82 -9.57
N ARG A 811 -17.01 26.95 -10.32
CA ARG A 811 -16.96 27.03 -11.79
C ARG A 811 -18.12 26.36 -12.49
N ASP A 812 -18.61 25.26 -11.93
CA ASP A 812 -19.74 24.51 -12.46
C ASP A 812 -20.70 24.13 -11.34
N PRO A 813 -21.72 24.98 -11.07
CA PRO A 813 -22.70 24.74 -10.01
C PRO A 813 -23.51 23.46 -10.17
N GLN A 814 -23.49 22.81 -11.35
CA GLN A 814 -24.17 21.54 -11.61
C GLN A 814 -23.32 20.34 -11.16
N ALA A 815 -22.03 20.52 -10.90
CA ALA A 815 -21.12 19.49 -10.41
C ALA A 815 -21.23 19.28 -8.89
N VAL A 816 -22.39 18.81 -8.44
CA VAL A 816 -22.70 18.50 -7.05
C VAL A 816 -22.44 17.03 -6.70
N ASN A 817 -22.10 16.75 -5.44
CA ASN A 817 -21.97 15.37 -4.95
C ASN A 817 -23.27 14.58 -5.20
N GLY A 818 -23.14 13.36 -5.73
CA GLY A 818 -24.25 12.52 -6.19
C GLY A 818 -24.76 12.84 -7.61
N GLY A 819 -24.30 13.93 -8.24
CA GLY A 819 -24.57 14.21 -9.66
C GLY A 819 -23.67 13.40 -10.59
N VAL A 820 -24.05 13.24 -11.87
CA VAL A 820 -23.27 12.48 -12.87
C VAL A 820 -22.33 13.39 -13.66
N CYS A 821 -21.05 13.04 -13.72
CA CYS A 821 -19.98 13.88 -14.27
C CYS A 821 -20.25 14.42 -15.67
N TYR A 822 -20.60 13.54 -16.61
CA TYR A 822 -20.73 13.93 -18.01
C TYR A 822 -22.04 14.70 -18.30
N ARG A 823 -23.06 14.58 -17.43
CA ARG A 823 -24.27 15.42 -17.49
C ARG A 823 -23.96 16.83 -17.01
N ALA A 824 -23.24 16.96 -15.89
CA ALA A 824 -22.87 18.25 -15.33
C ALA A 824 -21.98 19.08 -16.27
N PHE A 825 -20.84 18.52 -16.71
CA PHE A 825 -19.85 19.27 -17.50
C PHE A 825 -20.15 19.38 -19.00
N PHE A 826 -20.91 18.44 -19.57
CA PHE A 826 -21.09 18.37 -21.04
C PHE A 826 -22.55 18.35 -21.49
N GLY A 827 -23.53 18.21 -20.58
CA GLY A 827 -24.94 18.06 -20.91
C GLY A 827 -25.21 16.84 -21.80
N ALA A 828 -24.39 15.79 -21.66
CA ALA A 828 -24.45 14.57 -22.46
C ALA A 828 -25.16 13.45 -21.71
N ASP A 829 -25.71 12.48 -22.44
CA ASP A 829 -26.36 11.29 -21.85
C ASP A 829 -25.41 10.10 -21.70
N ARG A 830 -24.17 10.22 -22.21
CA ARG A 830 -23.13 9.19 -22.18
C ARG A 830 -21.75 9.78 -21.86
N MET A 831 -20.83 8.93 -21.38
CA MET A 831 -19.45 9.32 -21.11
C MET A 831 -18.77 9.95 -22.34
N CYS A 832 -17.83 10.86 -22.09
CA CYS A 832 -17.07 11.51 -23.17
C CYS A 832 -16.07 10.54 -23.81
N GLU A 833 -15.93 10.60 -25.14
CA GLU A 833 -15.08 9.69 -25.92
C GLU A 833 -13.58 9.78 -25.54
N GLY A 834 -13.16 10.91 -24.97
CA GLY A 834 -11.80 11.14 -24.49
C GLY A 834 -11.63 11.07 -22.96
N CYS A 835 -12.58 10.48 -22.22
CA CYS A 835 -12.50 10.44 -20.76
C CYS A 835 -11.24 9.69 -20.29
N PRO A 836 -10.35 10.30 -19.50
CA PRO A 836 -9.16 9.60 -18.99
C PRO A 836 -9.53 8.43 -18.07
N MET A 837 -10.73 8.42 -17.49
CA MET A 837 -11.24 7.31 -16.69
C MET A 837 -11.43 6.03 -17.51
N LEU A 838 -11.78 6.14 -18.81
CA LEU A 838 -11.90 4.99 -19.71
C LEU A 838 -10.55 4.34 -20.04
N LEU A 839 -9.45 5.04 -19.75
CA LEU A 839 -8.09 4.56 -19.93
C LEU A 839 -7.56 3.89 -18.67
N LEU A 840 -8.30 3.90 -17.56
CA LEU A 840 -7.92 3.24 -16.31
C LEU A 840 -8.35 1.76 -16.35
N ASP A 841 -7.45 0.90 -15.91
CA ASP A 841 -7.70 -0.53 -15.70
C ASP A 841 -6.91 -1.03 -14.48
N SER A 842 -6.87 -2.34 -14.24
CA SER A 842 -6.17 -2.95 -13.10
C SER A 842 -4.65 -2.74 -13.10
N VAL A 843 -4.07 -2.30 -14.22
CA VAL A 843 -2.64 -2.02 -14.41
C VAL A 843 -2.39 -0.52 -14.52
N ARG A 844 -3.25 0.21 -15.24
CA ARG A 844 -3.14 1.64 -15.49
C ARG A 844 -3.92 2.42 -14.43
N THR A 845 -3.30 2.62 -13.29
CA THR A 845 -3.89 3.35 -12.16
C THR A 845 -3.89 4.87 -12.32
N SER A 846 -3.26 5.41 -13.37
CA SER A 846 -3.41 6.81 -13.76
C SER A 846 -3.36 7.02 -15.27
N ALA A 847 -4.12 7.98 -15.77
CA ALA A 847 -4.16 8.33 -17.18
C ALA A 847 -4.43 9.82 -17.34
N SER A 848 -3.90 10.42 -18.39
CA SER A 848 -4.16 11.82 -18.72
C SER A 848 -4.75 11.94 -20.12
N SER A 849 -5.67 12.87 -20.28
CA SER A 849 -6.33 13.18 -21.54
C SER A 849 -6.60 14.67 -21.64
N LEU A 850 -6.58 15.19 -22.87
CA LEU A 850 -7.01 16.55 -23.15
C LEU A 850 -8.51 16.51 -23.48
N VAL A 851 -9.32 17.15 -22.64
CA VAL A 851 -10.78 17.15 -22.78
C VAL A 851 -11.26 18.58 -23.01
N TRP A 852 -12.07 18.77 -24.05
CA TRP A 852 -12.72 20.05 -24.30
C TRP A 852 -13.89 20.25 -23.33
N ASN A 853 -13.81 21.23 -22.43
CA ASN A 853 -14.90 21.56 -21.52
C ASN A 853 -15.87 22.56 -22.16
N ARG A 854 -17.12 22.15 -22.34
CA ARG A 854 -18.15 22.96 -23.02
C ARG A 854 -18.55 24.20 -22.22
N ASN A 855 -18.69 24.06 -20.90
CA ASN A 855 -19.17 25.15 -20.03
C ASN A 855 -18.12 26.27 -19.91
N MET A 856 -16.83 25.94 -19.99
CA MET A 856 -15.74 26.92 -19.92
C MET A 856 -15.14 27.32 -21.29
N ASN A 857 -15.58 26.70 -22.39
CA ASN A 857 -15.10 26.98 -23.74
C ASN A 857 -13.55 26.90 -23.90
N CYS A 858 -12.91 25.90 -23.27
CA CYS A 858 -11.46 25.71 -23.32
C CYS A 858 -11.06 24.23 -23.23
N TYR A 859 -9.82 23.93 -23.62
CA TYR A 859 -9.22 22.61 -23.40
C TYR A 859 -8.68 22.49 -21.96
N VAL A 860 -9.05 21.40 -21.32
CA VAL A 860 -8.64 21.05 -19.96
C VAL A 860 -7.77 19.80 -20.04
N HIS A 861 -6.55 19.89 -19.52
CA HIS A 861 -5.74 18.72 -19.26
C HIS A 861 -6.31 18.03 -18.02
N THR A 862 -6.88 16.85 -18.24
CA THR A 862 -7.50 16.03 -17.20
C THR A 862 -6.58 14.86 -16.89
N ARG A 863 -6.30 14.62 -15.62
CA ARG A 863 -5.56 13.46 -15.14
C ARG A 863 -6.44 12.67 -14.19
N ALA A 864 -6.75 11.44 -14.56
CA ALA A 864 -7.45 10.46 -13.77
C ALA A 864 -6.46 9.62 -12.98
N GLN A 865 -6.79 9.30 -11.73
CA GLN A 865 -6.05 8.38 -10.89
C GLN A 865 -7.03 7.51 -10.10
N SER A 866 -6.84 6.20 -10.15
CA SER A 866 -7.61 5.25 -9.35
C SER A 866 -7.32 5.47 -7.86
N VAL A 867 -8.37 5.55 -7.07
CA VAL A 867 -8.31 5.73 -5.62
C VAL A 867 -9.33 4.81 -4.96
N LEU A 868 -8.99 4.30 -3.78
CA LEU A 868 -9.92 3.54 -2.96
C LEU A 868 -10.74 4.53 -2.11
N TRP A 869 -12.06 4.58 -2.34
CA TRP A 869 -12.94 5.45 -1.55
C TRP A 869 -13.40 4.73 -0.26
N PRO A 870 -13.65 5.45 0.85
CA PRO A 870 -14.18 4.85 2.07
C PRO A 870 -15.38 3.93 1.80
N GLY A 871 -15.35 2.74 2.41
CA GLY A 871 -16.32 1.67 2.12
C GLY A 871 -15.89 0.70 1.01
N GLY A 872 -14.65 0.82 0.50
CA GLY A 872 -14.09 -0.10 -0.49
C GLY A 872 -14.60 0.10 -1.92
N LYS A 873 -15.22 1.25 -2.21
CA LYS A 873 -15.67 1.60 -3.55
C LYS A 873 -14.47 1.95 -4.45
N GLU A 874 -14.46 1.38 -5.65
CA GLU A 874 -13.53 1.80 -6.70
C GLU A 874 -13.93 3.19 -7.20
N ALA A 875 -13.01 4.14 -7.05
CA ALA A 875 -13.23 5.51 -7.42
C ALA A 875 -12.07 6.03 -8.25
N CYS A 876 -12.33 7.13 -8.95
CA CYS A 876 -11.36 7.82 -9.77
C CYS A 876 -11.27 9.28 -9.35
N MET A 877 -10.10 9.70 -8.89
CA MET A 877 -9.78 11.11 -8.71
C MET A 877 -9.39 11.71 -10.05
N ILE A 878 -10.13 12.71 -10.52
CA ILE A 878 -9.82 13.48 -11.72
C ILE A 878 -9.35 14.86 -11.30
N SER A 879 -8.12 15.20 -11.66
CA SER A 879 -7.56 16.56 -11.54
C SER A 879 -7.55 17.26 -12.89
N CYS A 880 -7.95 18.51 -12.93
CA CYS A 880 -8.15 19.32 -14.13
C CYS A 880 -7.29 20.59 -14.08
N ARG A 881 -6.58 20.87 -15.17
CA ARG A 881 -5.82 22.11 -15.39
C ARG A 881 -6.18 22.70 -16.75
N ILE A 882 -6.45 24.01 -16.83
CA ILE A 882 -6.62 24.69 -18.12
C ILE A 882 -5.30 24.68 -18.87
N VAL A 883 -5.37 24.42 -20.18
CA VAL A 883 -4.22 24.61 -21.07
C VAL A 883 -4.33 26.00 -21.69
N GLU A 884 -3.52 26.94 -21.20
CA GLU A 884 -3.43 28.30 -21.73
C GLU A 884 -2.90 28.29 -23.19
N GLY A 885 -3.52 29.07 -24.09
CA GLY A 885 -3.06 29.22 -25.48
C GLY A 885 -3.76 28.34 -26.54
N LEU A 886 -4.62 27.39 -26.15
CA LEU A 886 -5.42 26.56 -27.08
C LEU A 886 -6.85 27.07 -27.32
N GLU A 887 -7.21 28.22 -26.75
CA GLU A 887 -8.58 28.80 -26.81
C GLU A 887 -9.04 29.19 -28.23
N LYS A 888 -8.11 29.30 -29.21
CA LYS A 888 -8.37 29.86 -30.55
C LYS A 888 -8.45 28.86 -31.71
N GLN A 889 -8.31 27.55 -31.49
CA GLN A 889 -8.20 26.59 -32.61
C GLN A 889 -9.52 26.06 -33.19
N ARG A 890 -10.69 26.43 -32.64
CA ARG A 890 -11.96 25.90 -33.14
C ARG A 890 -12.61 26.68 -34.30
N GLU A 891 -12.12 27.87 -34.66
CA GLU A 891 -12.61 28.53 -35.90
C GLU A 891 -12.12 27.82 -37.18
N GLY A 892 -11.15 26.91 -37.10
CA GLY A 892 -10.61 26.17 -38.25
C GLY A 892 -11.15 24.76 -38.46
N LEU A 893 -11.90 24.19 -37.51
CA LEU A 893 -12.27 22.76 -37.51
C LEU A 893 -13.77 22.48 -37.74
N GLU A 894 -14.62 23.51 -37.88
CA GLU A 894 -16.02 23.37 -38.34
C GLU A 894 -16.19 23.67 -39.84
N ARG A 895 -15.08 23.74 -40.59
CA ARG A 895 -15.07 23.66 -42.06
C ARG A 895 -14.18 22.50 -42.51
N ASN A 896 -14.62 21.27 -42.27
CA ASN A 896 -14.31 20.09 -43.09
C ASN A 896 -15.22 18.92 -42.70
#